data_AF-A0A9P7KP37-F1
#
_entry.id   AF-A0A9P7KP37-F1
#
_cell.length_a   1.000
_cell.length_b   1.000
_cell.length_c   1.000
_cell.angle_alpha   90.00
_cell.angle_beta   90.00
_cell.angle_gamma   90.00
#
_symmetry.space_group_name_H-M   'P 1'
#
loop_
_entity.id
_entity.type
_entity.pdbx_description
1 polymer ?
#
loop_
_entity_poly.entity_id
_entity_poly.type
_entity_poly.pdbx_seq_one_letter_code
_entity_poly.pdbx_strand_id
1 'polypeptide(L)'
;MSDDGSLTVSRPASPVSALPATAKPYRFTWDPANRRPGPESVSGTTTDGRGGGDYFSAQPRLALNTADLGHPVLPDQWSSSKHGFHAISTVLNHPHKRQAPPKAHSALPAVVPADLPRVRRKDFDSYLRAVGPEWDRFQQSIELGRDGVAQIGDEERVIALPGPKAVPPLSTVPDVFFQQSFNLADPRTFNAVTDQSTTLDKFSHYADTVEQHLVLEISRRSTSFFAALTNLHDLHAESAHCLSRIAALRTLLTDLDNNSARRGLALIRRQRRAQHLVHLAHAVRAVAGVVDMGRVARSLVAAGQWGPALGVIEEMQRMWDAPAVEQPKATAARLEALTEEQEDDEDAQPPPAKPPAIQISMLRAYAELPEHLRALTMEIAAALSSELVAVLRVDLLERIARTRTVDGKGEVDVGLRDRLRPLIQGLVRTRGVKEGMLSWREVVLAEVRAVVSLRLPVGDTDTQATNGHVQGDETPTSRPGITAHLKGMQHADFMLLLQGIYAGLLNCVEGLQAQSHVIVEIVEVEADAYAKKTARPTATPTQPPISTSSSAAASPSAIRDELADILSSAAELANTQAAKVLSARVDEHAALALPDFLALFNDSWTFVVACEVLCRRMIVGLRGVVVSQAKVFLQAFHQARISRSAKLVEDEQWNPAEVSPALQHITDMLIDSAMRDAPELLIKSEPGSVTTASAPPGGNGSSASAPGAKHLRIEERTYFAVSATAEVLVLLLDYVRLVVNLTMLTTDTMSRVIEFLKAFNSRTCQVVLGAGAMRSAGLKNITAKHLGG
;
A
#
# COMPACT_ATOMS: atom_id res chain seq x y z
N MET A 1 52.99 62.17 49.63
CA MET A 1 52.40 61.52 48.43
C MET A 1 51.41 60.48 48.94
N SER A 2 50.39 60.86 49.73
CA SER A 2 49.31 61.85 49.46
C SER A 2 48.22 61.21 48.59
N ASP A 3 46.96 61.08 48.98
CA ASP A 3 46.21 61.55 50.17
C ASP A 3 45.18 60.44 50.58
N ASP A 4 44.93 60.14 51.87
CA ASP A 4 43.89 60.70 52.80
C ASP A 4 42.45 60.27 52.42
N GLY A 5 41.52 59.79 53.26
CA GLY A 5 41.41 59.35 54.68
C GLY A 5 40.11 58.46 54.77
N SER A 6 39.71 57.71 55.79
CA SER A 6 39.73 57.79 57.27
C SER A 6 39.63 56.35 57.87
N LEU A 7 40.32 55.97 58.96
CA LEU A 7 39.90 56.06 60.38
C LEU A 7 38.45 55.57 60.63
N THR A 8 38.12 54.60 61.51
CA THR A 8 38.73 54.09 62.77
C THR A 8 38.53 52.56 62.93
N VAL A 9 39.49 51.73 63.39
CA VAL A 9 39.92 51.50 64.80
C VAL A 9 38.74 51.08 65.70
N SER A 10 38.69 49.87 66.29
CA SER A 10 39.55 49.42 67.41
C SER A 10 39.85 47.90 67.50
N ARG A 11 40.82 47.55 68.37
CA ARG A 11 41.57 46.26 68.43
C ARG A 11 40.98 45.16 69.33
N PRO A 12 41.51 43.90 69.23
CA PRO A 12 41.10 42.73 70.04
C PRO A 12 42.04 42.43 71.24
N ALA A 13 41.54 41.64 72.21
CA ALA A 13 42.23 40.68 73.10
C ALA A 13 41.18 40.03 74.04
N SER A 14 40.92 38.70 74.04
CA SER A 14 41.66 37.63 74.76
C SER A 14 41.35 37.57 76.29
N PRO A 15 41.29 36.39 76.97
CA PRO A 15 41.21 35.00 76.50
C PRO A 15 39.97 34.22 77.03
N VAL A 16 39.88 32.95 76.65
CA VAL A 16 38.83 31.97 77.02
C VAL A 16 38.95 31.51 78.48
N SER A 17 37.81 31.30 79.16
CA SER A 17 37.70 30.40 80.30
C SER A 17 37.03 29.08 79.88
N ALA A 18 37.51 27.95 80.39
CA ALA A 18 37.27 26.63 79.82
C ALA A 18 35.84 26.11 80.03
N LEU A 19 35.27 25.54 78.97
CA LEU A 19 34.05 24.72 79.03
C LEU A 19 34.38 23.31 79.57
N PRO A 20 33.63 22.77 80.54
CA PRO A 20 33.60 21.33 80.75
C PRO A 20 32.94 20.67 79.53
N ALA A 21 33.62 19.68 78.94
CA ALA A 21 33.20 19.06 77.69
C ALA A 21 32.00 18.11 77.85
N THR A 22 31.31 17.85 76.74
CA THR A 22 30.35 16.73 76.52
C THR A 22 28.94 16.83 77.12
N ALA A 23 28.25 17.96 76.93
CA ALA A 23 26.78 17.92 76.85
C ALA A 23 26.35 17.16 75.58
N LYS A 24 25.96 15.89 75.74
CA LYS A 24 25.50 15.03 74.63
C LYS A 24 24.29 15.66 73.92
N PRO A 25 24.17 15.58 72.59
CA PRO A 25 22.94 15.99 71.91
C PRO A 25 21.77 15.13 72.41
N TYR A 26 20.66 15.79 72.79
CA TYR A 26 19.45 15.12 73.24
C TYR A 26 18.85 14.30 72.08
N ARG A 27 19.18 13.01 72.07
CA ARG A 27 18.62 12.03 71.13
C ARG A 27 17.34 11.47 71.76
N PHE A 28 16.24 11.47 71.01
CA PHE A 28 15.04 10.70 71.38
C PHE A 28 15.33 9.20 71.21
N THR A 29 16.09 8.63 72.15
CA THR A 29 16.20 7.18 72.35
C THR A 29 15.07 6.75 73.27
N TRP A 30 14.12 6.00 72.72
CA TRP A 30 13.25 5.14 73.49
C TRP A 30 14.13 4.08 74.19
N ASP A 31 14.45 4.29 75.46
CA ASP A 31 15.16 3.33 76.29
C ASP A 31 14.11 2.51 77.07
N PRO A 32 13.91 1.22 76.75
CA PRO A 32 12.74 0.46 77.23
C PRO A 32 12.78 0.09 78.73
N ALA A 33 13.80 0.55 79.47
CA ALA A 33 14.06 0.12 80.86
C ALA A 33 13.40 0.98 81.97
N ASN A 34 13.00 2.23 81.72
CA ASN A 34 12.50 3.12 82.79
C ASN A 34 11.15 3.80 82.45
N ARG A 35 10.05 3.19 82.90
CA ARG A 35 8.69 3.73 82.78
C ARG A 35 8.41 4.83 83.82
N ARG A 36 8.43 6.10 83.41
CA ARG A 36 7.66 7.19 84.07
C ARG A 36 7.07 8.13 83.01
N PRO A 37 5.76 8.44 83.03
CA PRO A 37 5.15 9.34 82.05
C PRO A 37 5.57 10.80 82.24
N GLY A 38 5.75 11.52 81.13
CA GLY A 38 5.70 12.99 81.11
C GLY A 38 4.25 13.49 80.99
N PRO A 39 3.99 14.78 81.29
CA PRO A 39 2.63 15.33 81.32
C PRO A 39 1.95 15.33 79.95
N GLU A 40 0.65 15.06 79.95
CA GLU A 40 -0.18 14.91 78.75
C GLU A 40 -0.53 16.26 78.10
N SER A 41 -0.69 16.24 76.77
CA SER A 41 -1.06 17.42 75.97
C SER A 41 -2.53 17.37 75.57
N VAL A 42 -3.18 18.53 75.53
CA VAL A 42 -4.64 18.71 75.43
C VAL A 42 -5.21 18.19 74.09
N SER A 43 -5.64 16.93 74.06
CA SER A 43 -6.46 16.31 73.00
C SER A 43 -7.15 15.02 73.51
N GLY A 44 -7.80 15.10 74.67
CA GLY A 44 -8.36 13.92 75.34
C GLY A 44 -9.38 14.23 76.45
N THR A 45 -10.47 14.93 76.12
CA THR A 45 -11.55 15.23 77.09
C THR A 45 -12.95 15.09 76.48
N THR A 46 -13.28 13.91 75.96
CA THR A 46 -14.66 13.42 75.90
C THR A 46 -14.67 11.93 76.29
N THR A 47 -15.76 11.49 76.92
CA THR A 47 -16.02 10.12 77.40
C THR A 47 -15.08 9.61 78.51
N ASP A 48 -15.16 10.23 79.69
CA ASP A 48 -15.01 9.47 80.94
C ASP A 48 -16.42 9.31 81.55
N GLY A 49 -16.83 8.06 81.76
CA GLY A 49 -18.23 7.67 81.92
C GLY A 49 -18.36 6.34 82.64
N ARG A 50 -18.37 6.42 83.98
CA ARG A 50 -18.44 5.32 84.96
C ARG A 50 -19.26 4.10 84.51
N GLY A 51 -18.69 2.92 84.68
CA GLY A 51 -19.34 1.65 84.34
C GLY A 51 -20.43 1.21 85.32
N GLY A 52 -21.22 0.22 84.88
CA GLY A 52 -22.20 -0.53 85.67
C GLY A 52 -23.40 -0.95 84.82
N GLY A 53 -23.60 -2.27 84.62
CA GLY A 53 -24.85 -2.83 84.09
C GLY A 53 -24.75 -3.55 82.74
N ASP A 54 -24.38 -4.83 82.81
CA ASP A 54 -24.77 -5.98 81.96
C ASP A 54 -25.70 -5.78 80.75
N TYR A 55 -25.33 -6.39 79.61
CA TYR A 55 -25.98 -7.63 79.13
C TYR A 55 -25.23 -8.24 77.90
N PHE A 56 -24.54 -9.38 78.10
CA PHE A 56 -24.10 -10.38 77.08
C PHE A 56 -23.23 -9.91 75.88
N SER A 57 -22.42 -10.72 75.17
CA SER A 57 -21.62 -11.94 75.42
C SER A 57 -20.74 -12.14 74.14
N ALA A 58 -19.57 -12.80 74.11
CA ALA A 58 -18.65 -13.38 75.09
C ALA A 58 -17.19 -13.33 74.54
N GLN A 59 -16.20 -13.82 75.30
CA GLN A 59 -14.88 -14.23 74.76
C GLN A 59 -14.91 -15.73 74.37
N PRO A 60 -14.04 -16.21 73.45
CA PRO A 60 -12.65 -16.55 73.78
C PRO A 60 -11.63 -15.86 72.84
N ARG A 61 -10.47 -15.37 73.33
CA ARG A 61 -9.23 -16.14 73.55
C ARG A 61 -8.81 -17.02 72.37
N LEU A 62 -7.69 -16.64 71.73
CA LEU A 62 -6.53 -17.53 71.54
C LEU A 62 -5.28 -16.69 71.27
N ALA A 63 -4.13 -17.18 71.71
CA ALA A 63 -2.82 -16.56 71.47
C ALA A 63 -1.86 -17.65 71.00
N LEU A 64 -1.32 -17.53 69.77
CA LEU A 64 0.11 -17.34 69.51
C LEU A 64 0.41 -17.38 67.99
N ASN A 65 1.31 -16.47 67.60
CA ASN A 65 2.35 -16.59 66.56
C ASN A 65 2.03 -16.87 65.06
N THR A 66 2.48 -15.88 64.29
CA THR A 66 3.27 -15.96 63.04
C THR A 66 2.61 -16.48 61.76
N ALA A 67 2.20 -15.49 60.96
CA ALA A 67 2.58 -15.35 59.54
C ALA A 67 2.16 -16.46 58.58
N ASP A 68 0.87 -16.51 58.27
CA ASP A 68 0.44 -16.43 56.86
C ASP A 68 -0.93 -15.74 56.73
N LEU A 69 -1.19 -15.19 55.54
CA LEU A 69 -2.46 -14.71 54.98
C LEU A 69 -3.22 -13.52 55.62
N GLY A 70 -3.62 -12.60 54.73
CA GLY A 70 -4.99 -12.06 54.73
C GLY A 70 -5.28 -10.80 55.56
N HIS A 71 -4.89 -9.62 55.07
CA HIS A 71 -5.50 -8.37 55.54
C HIS A 71 -7.01 -8.35 55.24
N PRO A 72 -7.87 -7.93 56.19
CA PRO A 72 -9.31 -7.84 55.96
C PRO A 72 -9.65 -6.75 54.94
N VAL A 73 -10.61 -7.05 54.08
CA VAL A 73 -11.07 -6.17 52.99
C VAL A 73 -11.71 -4.91 53.59
N LEU A 74 -11.02 -3.77 53.44
CA LEU A 74 -11.64 -2.45 53.56
C LEU A 74 -12.75 -2.32 52.50
N PRO A 75 -13.93 -1.78 52.84
CA PRO A 75 -15.00 -1.58 51.87
C PRO A 75 -14.53 -0.83 50.61
N ASP A 76 -14.93 -1.32 49.43
CA ASP A 76 -14.43 -0.89 48.11
C ASP A 76 -14.69 0.60 47.76
N GLN A 77 -15.37 1.32 48.65
CA GLN A 77 -15.55 2.78 48.58
C GLN A 77 -14.32 3.55 49.10
N TRP A 78 -13.51 2.96 49.99
CA TRP A 78 -12.29 3.55 50.57
C TRP A 78 -11.00 2.97 49.99
N SER A 79 -11.08 2.34 48.81
CA SER A 79 -9.90 1.83 48.10
C SER A 79 -9.14 2.94 47.37
N SER A 80 -7.81 2.91 47.50
CA SER A 80 -6.89 3.82 46.80
C SER A 80 -6.97 3.73 45.26
N SER A 81 -7.56 2.66 44.72
CA SER A 81 -7.83 2.50 43.29
C SER A 81 -8.82 3.54 42.74
N LYS A 82 -9.85 3.90 43.52
CA LYS A 82 -10.90 4.86 43.11
C LYS A 82 -10.53 6.33 43.40
N HIS A 83 -9.95 6.60 44.56
CA HIS A 83 -9.73 7.99 45.02
C HIS A 83 -8.31 8.52 44.75
N GLY A 84 -7.36 7.64 44.41
CA GLY A 84 -5.95 8.00 44.24
C GLY A 84 -5.22 8.25 45.56
N PHE A 85 -3.91 8.48 45.50
CA PHE A 85 -3.11 8.78 46.70
C PHE A 85 -3.20 10.28 47.05
N HIS A 86 -3.95 10.62 48.09
CA HIS A 86 -4.12 11.99 48.60
C HIS A 86 -2.92 12.48 49.47
N ALA A 87 -1.69 12.31 48.98
CA ALA A 87 -0.50 12.92 49.58
C ALA A 87 -0.01 14.07 48.71
N ILE A 88 0.45 15.18 49.31
CA ILE A 88 0.90 16.36 48.54
C ILE A 88 2.09 16.01 47.61
N SER A 89 2.92 15.03 47.98
CA SER A 89 4.03 14.53 47.17
C SER A 89 3.63 13.74 45.92
N THR A 90 2.41 13.20 45.82
CA THR A 90 1.94 12.43 44.65
C THR A 90 1.20 13.28 43.63
N VAL A 91 0.80 14.51 43.97
CA VAL A 91 0.03 15.43 43.10
C VAL A 91 0.85 15.90 41.87
N LEU A 92 2.18 15.90 41.95
CA LEU A 92 3.05 16.49 40.92
C LEU A 92 3.38 15.60 39.71
N ASN A 93 2.94 14.34 39.62
CA ASN A 93 3.11 13.57 38.38
C ASN A 93 1.95 12.63 37.98
N HIS A 94 1.42 11.73 38.83
CA HIS A 94 0.24 10.91 38.48
C HIS A 94 -0.57 10.42 39.71
N PRO A 95 -1.92 10.52 39.72
CA PRO A 95 -2.74 10.22 40.92
C PRO A 95 -2.94 8.73 41.25
N HIS A 96 -2.78 7.82 40.27
CA HIS A 96 -3.01 6.37 40.45
C HIS A 96 -1.73 5.51 40.36
N LYS A 97 -0.56 6.11 40.13
CA LYS A 97 0.72 5.38 40.04
C LYS A 97 1.52 5.61 41.32
N ARG A 98 1.61 4.60 42.18
CA ARG A 98 2.44 4.64 43.39
C ARG A 98 3.91 4.78 42.96
N GLN A 99 4.59 5.83 43.41
CA GLN A 99 6.02 5.99 43.14
C GLN A 99 6.80 4.83 43.77
N ALA A 100 7.81 4.33 43.06
CA ALA A 100 8.76 3.38 43.64
C ALA A 100 9.50 4.07 44.80
N PRO A 101 9.84 3.34 45.89
CA PRO A 101 10.68 3.90 46.94
C PRO A 101 12.02 4.37 46.35
N PRO A 102 12.57 5.51 46.78
CA PRO A 102 13.81 6.03 46.22
C PRO A 102 14.95 5.03 46.42
N LYS A 103 15.66 4.66 45.33
CA LYS A 103 16.89 3.87 45.41
C LYS A 103 17.90 4.64 46.27
N ALA A 104 18.48 3.96 47.28
CA ALA A 104 19.28 4.54 48.36
C ALA A 104 20.60 5.23 47.93
N HIS A 105 20.88 5.31 46.63
CA HIS A 105 22.10 5.86 46.03
C HIS A 105 21.83 6.92 44.96
N SER A 106 20.58 7.37 44.80
CA SER A 106 20.29 8.57 43.99
C SER A 106 20.75 9.81 44.75
N ALA A 107 21.85 10.43 44.27
CA ALA A 107 22.38 11.66 44.86
C ALA A 107 21.39 12.81 44.63
N LEU A 108 20.60 13.13 45.65
CA LEU A 108 19.77 14.33 45.67
C LEU A 108 20.67 15.57 45.66
N PRO A 109 20.33 16.64 44.91
CA PRO A 109 21.03 17.90 45.03
C PRO A 109 20.92 18.41 46.47
N ALA A 110 22.03 18.86 47.05
CA ALA A 110 22.10 19.24 48.45
C ALA A 110 21.15 20.40 48.75
N VAL A 111 20.06 20.12 49.49
CA VAL A 111 19.13 21.14 49.96
C VAL A 111 19.85 22.02 50.97
N VAL A 112 19.97 23.32 50.68
CA VAL A 112 20.49 24.30 51.62
C VAL A 112 19.59 24.30 52.87
N PRO A 113 20.12 24.03 54.08
CA PRO A 113 19.31 24.05 55.29
C PRO A 113 18.72 25.44 55.52
N ALA A 114 17.40 25.53 55.68
CA ALA A 114 16.77 26.75 56.12
C ALA A 114 17.03 26.92 57.63
N ASP A 115 17.89 27.88 58.00
CA ASP A 115 18.14 28.23 59.40
C ASP A 115 16.86 28.82 60.03
N LEU A 116 16.12 27.95 60.73
CA LEU A 116 15.00 28.36 61.57
C LEU A 116 15.52 29.28 62.70
N PRO A 117 15.00 30.52 62.84
CA PRO A 117 15.49 31.44 63.85
C PRO A 117 15.26 30.86 65.25
N ARG A 118 16.34 30.76 66.03
CA ARG A 118 16.33 30.21 67.37
C ARG A 118 15.58 31.15 68.32
N VAL A 119 14.29 30.89 68.51
CA VAL A 119 13.37 31.67 69.32
C VAL A 119 13.95 31.95 70.71
N ARG A 120 14.01 33.22 71.10
CA ARG A 120 14.51 33.70 72.38
C ARG A 120 13.32 34.13 73.24
N ARG A 121 13.50 34.16 74.56
CA ARG A 121 12.44 34.59 75.50
C ARG A 121 11.86 35.98 75.15
N LYS A 122 12.69 36.86 74.58
CA LYS A 122 12.30 38.21 74.11
C LYS A 122 11.24 38.21 73.01
N ASP A 123 11.17 37.16 72.20
CA ASP A 123 10.22 37.07 71.09
C ASP A 123 8.77 36.87 71.61
N PHE A 124 8.63 36.46 72.87
CA PHE A 124 7.36 36.39 73.60
C PHE A 124 7.04 37.66 74.40
N ASP A 125 7.90 38.69 74.42
CA ASP A 125 7.67 39.91 75.22
C ASP A 125 6.43 40.69 74.76
N SER A 126 6.00 40.54 73.49
CA SER A 126 4.75 41.09 72.97
C SER A 126 3.52 40.38 73.55
N TYR A 127 3.54 39.05 73.58
CA TYR A 127 2.49 38.22 74.17
C TYR A 127 2.40 38.44 75.69
N LEU A 128 3.54 38.50 76.38
CA LEU A 128 3.61 38.79 77.81
C LEU A 128 3.11 40.21 78.15
N ARG A 129 3.35 41.20 77.28
CA ARG A 129 2.74 42.55 77.43
C ARG A 129 1.24 42.59 77.17
N ALA A 130 0.72 41.73 76.28
CA ALA A 130 -0.71 41.66 76.00
C ALA A 130 -1.49 40.97 77.14
N VAL A 131 -0.93 39.89 77.70
CA VAL A 131 -1.58 39.09 78.76
C VAL A 131 -1.29 39.64 80.16
N GLY A 132 -0.15 40.32 80.37
CA GLY A 132 0.26 40.92 81.64
C GLY A 132 -0.83 41.72 82.37
N PRO A 133 -1.44 42.76 81.78
CA PRO A 133 -2.44 43.58 82.49
C PRO A 133 -3.73 42.81 82.83
N GLU A 134 -4.11 41.81 82.03
CA GLU A 134 -5.26 40.93 82.33
C GLU A 134 -4.92 39.96 83.47
N TRP A 135 -3.69 39.44 83.50
CA TRP A 135 -3.20 38.60 84.59
C TRP A 135 -3.03 39.38 85.90
N ASP A 136 -2.54 40.62 85.84
CA ASP A 136 -2.40 41.51 87.00
C ASP A 136 -3.78 41.90 87.55
N ARG A 137 -4.78 42.16 86.69
CA ARG A 137 -6.18 42.33 87.10
C ARG A 137 -6.76 41.07 87.75
N PHE A 138 -6.42 39.88 87.24
CA PHE A 138 -6.84 38.62 87.84
C PHE A 138 -6.18 38.37 89.21
N GLN A 139 -4.90 38.69 89.38
CA GLN A 139 -4.23 38.65 90.68
C GLN A 139 -4.86 39.65 91.66
N GLN A 140 -5.06 40.91 91.23
CA GLN A 140 -5.72 41.94 92.04
C GLN A 140 -7.15 41.54 92.44
N SER A 141 -7.92 40.89 91.56
CA SER A 141 -9.28 40.44 91.91
C SER A 141 -9.28 39.24 92.88
N ILE A 142 -8.24 38.39 92.85
CA ILE A 142 -8.02 37.33 93.85
C ILE A 142 -7.58 37.91 95.20
N GLU A 143 -6.72 38.92 95.21
CA GLU A 143 -6.27 39.59 96.44
C GLU A 143 -7.40 40.41 97.07
N LEU A 144 -8.12 41.23 96.30
CA LEU A 144 -9.30 41.98 96.76
C LEU A 144 -10.47 41.06 97.14
N GLY A 145 -10.61 39.90 96.49
CA GLY A 145 -11.56 38.85 96.85
C GLY A 145 -11.29 38.19 98.21
N ARG A 146 -10.10 38.41 98.80
CA ARG A 146 -9.70 37.88 100.10
C ARG A 146 -10.09 38.79 101.28
N ASP A 147 -10.19 40.10 101.04
CA ASP A 147 -10.48 41.12 102.06
C ASP A 147 -11.86 41.81 101.90
N GLY A 148 -12.71 41.31 100.99
CA GLY A 148 -14.17 41.48 101.09
C GLY A 148 -14.74 42.87 100.75
N VAL A 149 -14.00 43.74 100.05
CA VAL A 149 -14.50 45.04 99.58
C VAL A 149 -14.24 45.19 98.08
N ALA A 150 -15.27 44.98 97.26
CA ALA A 150 -15.22 45.28 95.83
C ALA A 150 -15.62 46.74 95.58
N GLN A 151 -14.67 47.54 95.11
CA GLN A 151 -14.87 48.97 94.81
C GLN A 151 -15.01 49.15 93.29
N ILE A 152 -16.16 49.64 92.84
CA ILE A 152 -16.43 49.99 91.44
C ILE A 152 -16.37 51.52 91.33
N GLY A 153 -15.41 52.04 90.55
CA GLY A 153 -15.44 53.42 90.05
C GLY A 153 -16.41 53.53 88.85
N ASP A 154 -16.96 54.70 88.51
CA ASP A 154 -16.55 56.05 88.91
C ASP A 154 -17.75 56.99 89.12
N GLU A 155 -17.49 58.07 89.87
CA GLU A 155 -18.15 59.39 89.80
C GLU A 155 -19.70 59.47 89.69
N GLU A 156 -20.39 59.53 90.85
CA GLU A 156 -21.14 60.76 91.20
C GLU A 156 -21.58 60.79 92.70
N ARG A 157 -21.21 61.89 93.37
CA ARG A 157 -21.70 62.43 94.67
C ARG A 157 -22.42 61.48 95.64
N VAL A 158 -21.64 60.82 96.50
CA VAL A 158 -22.14 60.24 97.76
C VAL A 158 -22.62 61.35 98.71
N ILE A 159 -23.93 61.46 98.90
CA ILE A 159 -24.49 62.04 100.13
C ILE A 159 -24.22 61.02 101.24
N ALA A 160 -23.40 61.39 102.22
CA ALA A 160 -23.07 60.51 103.33
C ALA A 160 -24.31 60.25 104.21
N LEU A 161 -24.87 59.04 104.12
CA LEU A 161 -25.92 58.54 105.02
C LEU A 161 -25.30 57.58 106.07
N PRO A 162 -25.56 57.79 107.37
CA PRO A 162 -24.69 57.25 108.42
C PRO A 162 -25.14 55.88 108.97
N GLY A 163 -24.34 54.86 108.68
CA GLY A 163 -24.23 53.60 109.44
C GLY A 163 -25.44 52.65 109.39
N PRO A 164 -25.23 51.34 109.62
CA PRO A 164 -26.32 50.38 109.69
C PRO A 164 -27.08 50.54 111.01
N LYS A 165 -28.07 51.44 111.05
CA LYS A 165 -29.15 51.33 112.04
C LYS A 165 -29.88 50.02 111.75
N ALA A 166 -29.98 49.16 112.78
CA ALA A 166 -30.76 47.94 112.66
C ALA A 166 -32.19 48.31 112.25
N VAL A 167 -32.65 47.78 111.12
CA VAL A 167 -34.03 47.95 110.66
C VAL A 167 -34.97 47.49 111.78
N PRO A 168 -36.02 48.27 112.12
CA PRO A 168 -37.01 47.82 113.09
C PRO A 168 -37.58 46.47 112.64
N PRO A 169 -37.72 45.47 113.53
CA PRO A 169 -38.32 44.21 113.15
C PRO A 169 -39.75 44.47 112.64
N LEU A 170 -40.16 43.75 111.59
CA LEU A 170 -41.48 43.89 110.95
C LEU A 170 -42.67 43.79 111.93
N SER A 171 -42.47 43.19 113.11
CA SER A 171 -43.40 43.19 114.25
C SER A 171 -43.69 44.57 114.86
N THR A 172 -43.02 45.64 114.42
CA THR A 172 -43.37 47.02 114.78
C THR A 172 -44.61 47.52 114.03
N VAL A 173 -44.90 46.96 112.85
CA VAL A 173 -46.17 47.18 112.14
C VAL A 173 -47.19 46.21 112.71
N PRO A 174 -48.38 46.66 113.18
CA PRO A 174 -49.39 45.76 113.73
C PRO A 174 -49.82 44.68 112.72
N ASP A 175 -49.84 43.41 113.16
CA ASP A 175 -50.15 42.24 112.31
C ASP A 175 -51.47 42.35 111.53
N VAL A 176 -52.41 43.19 112.02
CA VAL A 176 -53.66 43.54 111.34
C VAL A 176 -53.43 44.01 109.89
N PHE A 177 -52.34 44.73 109.61
CA PHE A 177 -52.00 45.20 108.25
C PHE A 177 -51.42 44.10 107.34
N PHE A 178 -50.94 42.98 107.89
CA PHE A 178 -50.45 41.83 107.13
C PHE A 178 -51.51 40.74 106.93
N GLN A 179 -52.72 40.91 107.49
CA GLN A 179 -53.84 39.99 107.28
C GLN A 179 -54.35 40.09 105.84
N GLN A 180 -54.45 38.96 105.14
CA GLN A 180 -55.05 38.89 103.79
C GLN A 180 -56.52 39.35 103.75
N SER A 181 -57.20 39.38 104.90
CA SER A 181 -58.57 39.87 105.07
C SER A 181 -58.66 41.30 105.63
N PHE A 182 -57.59 42.10 105.56
CA PHE A 182 -57.60 43.49 106.02
C PHE A 182 -58.63 44.32 105.24
N ASN A 183 -59.70 44.73 105.94
CA ASN A 183 -60.75 45.58 105.38
C ASN A 183 -61.10 46.71 106.34
N LEU A 184 -60.95 47.95 105.88
CA LEU A 184 -61.26 49.17 106.63
C LEU A 184 -62.76 49.45 106.74
N ALA A 185 -63.60 48.75 105.97
CA ALA A 185 -65.06 48.90 106.03
C ALA A 185 -65.70 48.22 107.25
N ASP A 186 -64.99 47.30 107.92
CA ASP A 186 -65.52 46.61 109.09
C ASP A 186 -65.35 47.49 110.35
N PRO A 187 -66.42 47.84 111.09
CA PRO A 187 -66.32 48.79 112.22
C PRO A 187 -65.35 48.34 113.32
N ARG A 188 -65.10 47.03 113.43
CA ARG A 188 -64.19 46.47 114.45
C ARG A 188 -62.71 46.66 114.08
N THR A 189 -62.32 46.43 112.83
CA THR A 189 -60.96 46.74 112.36
C THR A 189 -60.74 48.24 112.27
N PHE A 190 -61.75 49.02 111.88
CA PHE A 190 -61.67 50.48 111.89
C PHE A 190 -61.41 51.04 113.30
N ASN A 191 -62.19 50.63 114.31
CA ASN A 191 -61.96 51.04 115.70
C ASN A 191 -60.61 50.55 116.23
N ALA A 192 -60.22 49.29 115.96
CA ALA A 192 -58.91 48.77 116.36
C ALA A 192 -57.72 49.54 115.75
N VAL A 193 -57.91 50.21 114.61
CA VAL A 193 -56.91 51.05 113.94
C VAL A 193 -56.98 52.53 114.38
N THR A 194 -58.08 52.98 114.99
CA THR A 194 -58.33 54.40 115.31
C THR A 194 -58.40 54.76 116.81
N ASP A 195 -58.76 53.83 117.71
CA ASP A 195 -58.98 54.13 119.14
C ASP A 195 -57.69 54.44 119.96
N GLN A 196 -56.50 54.46 119.36
CA GLN A 196 -55.20 54.66 120.06
C GLN A 196 -54.39 55.89 119.63
N SER A 197 -55.02 57.08 119.57
CA SER A 197 -54.33 58.38 119.33
C SER A 197 -53.27 58.28 118.21
N THR A 198 -53.71 57.81 117.04
CA THR A 198 -52.84 57.48 115.92
C THR A 198 -52.60 58.72 115.06
N THR A 199 -51.44 59.37 115.23
CA THR A 199 -50.98 60.40 114.31
C THR A 199 -50.56 59.77 112.97
N LEU A 200 -50.69 60.54 111.89
CA LEU A 200 -50.36 60.14 110.52
C LEU A 200 -48.91 59.63 110.40
N ASP A 201 -48.00 60.21 111.22
CA ASP A 201 -46.60 59.83 111.35
C ASP A 201 -46.38 58.34 111.67
N LYS A 202 -47.27 57.71 112.45
CA LYS A 202 -47.17 56.27 112.78
C LYS A 202 -47.33 55.38 111.55
N PHE A 203 -48.24 55.76 110.64
CA PHE A 203 -48.42 55.06 109.36
C PHE A 203 -47.25 55.28 108.41
N SER A 204 -46.70 56.50 108.38
CA SER A 204 -45.47 56.80 107.61
C SER A 204 -44.31 55.91 108.08
N HIS A 205 -44.11 55.79 109.39
CA HIS A 205 -43.07 54.91 109.96
C HIS A 205 -43.27 53.43 109.56
N TYR A 206 -44.51 52.94 109.50
CA TYR A 206 -44.80 51.57 109.05
C TYR A 206 -44.49 51.37 107.56
N ALA A 207 -44.83 52.35 106.71
CA ALA A 207 -44.49 52.33 105.29
C ALA A 207 -42.95 52.35 105.08
N ASP A 208 -42.24 53.28 105.73
CA ASP A 208 -40.77 53.39 105.68
C ASP A 208 -40.08 52.07 106.07
N THR A 209 -40.62 51.37 107.08
CA THR A 209 -40.07 50.08 107.55
C THR A 209 -40.22 48.98 106.48
N VAL A 210 -41.36 48.95 105.78
CA VAL A 210 -41.61 47.99 104.68
C VAL A 210 -40.77 48.35 103.45
N GLU A 211 -40.65 49.63 103.09
CA GLU A 211 -39.83 50.07 101.96
C GLU A 211 -38.34 49.74 102.18
N GLN A 212 -37.80 49.96 103.39
CA GLN A 212 -36.42 49.58 103.73
C GLN A 212 -36.17 48.07 103.56
N HIS A 213 -37.12 47.22 103.95
CA HIS A 213 -37.03 45.77 103.75
C HIS A 213 -37.11 45.38 102.26
N LEU A 214 -37.98 46.03 101.48
CA LEU A 214 -38.12 45.79 100.03
C LEU A 214 -36.85 46.20 99.26
N VAL A 215 -36.28 47.37 99.58
CA VAL A 215 -35.02 47.84 98.99
C VAL A 215 -33.87 46.88 99.29
N LEU A 216 -33.76 46.37 100.53
CA LEU A 216 -32.75 45.37 100.89
C LEU A 216 -32.91 44.08 100.07
N GLU A 217 -34.12 43.54 99.94
CA GLU A 217 -34.30 42.28 99.21
C GLU A 217 -34.12 42.42 97.69
N ILE A 218 -34.52 43.54 97.09
CA ILE A 218 -34.24 43.87 95.69
C ILE A 218 -32.73 44.03 95.48
N SER A 219 -32.03 44.77 96.35
CA SER A 219 -30.57 44.97 96.25
C SER A 219 -29.80 43.64 96.32
N ARG A 220 -30.26 42.70 97.16
CA ARG A 220 -29.63 41.38 97.33
C ARG A 220 -29.80 40.45 96.12
N ARG A 221 -30.81 40.66 95.27
CA ARG A 221 -31.07 39.83 94.08
C ARG A 221 -30.61 40.48 92.76
N SER A 222 -30.31 41.78 92.74
CA SER A 222 -30.00 42.54 91.51
C SER A 222 -28.73 42.08 90.79
N THR A 223 -27.67 41.72 91.52
CA THR A 223 -26.36 41.36 90.96
C THR A 223 -26.41 40.17 90.00
N SER A 224 -27.17 39.13 90.35
CA SER A 224 -27.37 37.94 89.51
C SER A 224 -28.14 38.25 88.21
N PHE A 225 -29.08 39.20 88.27
CA PHE A 225 -29.85 39.62 87.10
C PHE A 225 -28.98 40.38 86.08
N PHE A 226 -28.18 41.34 86.54
CA PHE A 226 -27.29 42.10 85.65
C PHE A 226 -26.14 41.26 85.08
N ALA A 227 -25.60 40.30 85.84
CA ALA A 227 -24.59 39.36 85.33
C ALA A 227 -25.13 38.49 84.17
N ALA A 228 -26.37 37.99 84.30
CA ALA A 228 -27.03 37.25 83.23
C ALA A 228 -27.34 38.13 82.00
N LEU A 229 -27.75 39.39 82.22
CA LEU A 229 -28.03 40.35 81.15
C LEU A 229 -26.77 40.70 80.33
N THR A 230 -25.63 40.90 81.02
CA THR A 230 -24.34 41.21 80.39
C THR A 230 -23.88 40.06 79.49
N ASN A 231 -23.89 38.83 80.02
CA ASN A 231 -23.49 37.63 79.27
C ASN A 231 -24.40 37.39 78.04
N LEU A 232 -25.71 37.67 78.14
CA LEU A 232 -26.61 37.62 76.98
C LEU A 232 -26.22 38.67 75.91
N HIS A 233 -25.83 39.87 76.32
CA HIS A 233 -25.44 40.95 75.41
C HIS A 233 -24.08 40.66 74.74
N ASP A 234 -23.12 40.11 75.48
CA ASP A 234 -21.82 39.67 74.96
C ASP A 234 -21.98 38.56 73.92
N LEU A 235 -22.85 37.57 74.19
CA LEU A 235 -23.16 36.48 73.24
C LEU A 235 -23.87 37.01 71.99
N HIS A 236 -24.71 38.04 72.11
CA HIS A 236 -25.26 38.76 70.96
C HIS A 236 -24.19 39.52 70.16
N ALA A 237 -23.22 40.17 70.81
CA ALA A 237 -22.10 40.83 70.13
C ALA A 237 -21.17 39.82 69.42
N GLU A 238 -20.84 38.71 70.07
CA GLU A 238 -19.97 37.66 69.52
C GLU A 238 -20.65 36.92 68.35
N SER A 239 -21.95 36.64 68.44
CA SER A 239 -22.72 36.05 67.32
C SER A 239 -22.85 37.02 66.13
N ALA A 240 -23.04 38.31 66.36
CA ALA A 240 -22.99 39.34 65.30
C ALA A 240 -21.60 39.39 64.63
N HIS A 241 -20.53 39.33 65.41
CA HIS A 241 -19.16 39.26 64.89
C HIS A 241 -18.89 37.97 64.11
N CYS A 242 -19.40 36.82 64.56
CA CYS A 242 -19.32 35.56 63.82
C CYS A 242 -20.05 35.63 62.47
N LEU A 243 -21.27 36.19 62.43
CA LEU A 243 -22.02 36.40 61.19
C LEU A 243 -21.28 37.34 60.23
N SER A 244 -20.65 38.41 60.74
CA SER A 244 -19.84 39.31 59.91
C SER A 244 -18.61 38.60 59.30
N ARG A 245 -17.93 37.74 60.08
CA ARG A 245 -16.81 36.91 59.59
C ARG A 245 -17.26 35.88 58.55
N ILE A 246 -18.44 35.28 58.71
CA ILE A 246 -19.03 34.38 57.71
C ILE A 246 -19.37 35.13 56.42
N ALA A 247 -19.88 36.36 56.51
CA ALA A 247 -20.12 37.21 55.34
C ALA A 247 -18.80 37.58 54.62
N ALA A 248 -17.76 37.95 55.37
CA ALA A 248 -16.42 38.24 54.83
C ALA A 248 -15.77 37.00 54.19
N LEU A 249 -15.90 35.81 54.79
CA LEU A 249 -15.43 34.57 54.19
C LEU A 249 -16.21 34.21 52.92
N ARG A 250 -17.54 34.42 52.90
CA ARG A 250 -18.35 34.19 51.70
C ARG A 250 -17.97 35.10 50.54
N THR A 251 -17.73 36.39 50.80
CA THR A 251 -17.28 37.33 49.76
C THR A 251 -15.89 36.97 49.22
N LEU A 252 -14.93 36.66 50.10
CA LEU A 252 -13.60 36.16 49.69
C LEU A 252 -13.68 34.85 48.89
N LEU A 253 -14.59 33.94 49.22
CA LEU A 253 -14.78 32.67 48.51
C LEU A 253 -15.45 32.88 47.14
N THR A 254 -16.39 33.82 47.01
CA THR A 254 -16.93 34.24 45.70
C THR A 254 -15.87 34.93 44.84
N ASP A 255 -15.00 35.75 45.42
CA ASP A 255 -13.86 36.33 44.71
C ASP A 255 -12.86 35.27 44.28
N LEU A 256 -12.59 34.27 45.12
CA LEU A 256 -11.71 33.15 44.78
C LEU A 256 -12.27 32.32 43.62
N ASP A 257 -13.57 31.98 43.61
CA ASP A 257 -14.22 31.27 42.50
C ASP A 257 -14.15 32.08 41.20
N ASN A 258 -14.56 33.35 41.25
CA ASN A 258 -14.57 34.24 40.09
C ASN A 258 -13.17 34.52 39.54
N ASN A 259 -12.17 34.68 40.41
CA ASN A 259 -10.84 35.16 40.02
C ASN A 259 -9.81 34.04 39.80
N SER A 260 -9.96 32.88 40.44
CA SER A 260 -9.03 31.75 40.28
C SER A 260 -9.66 30.56 39.57
N ALA A 261 -10.77 30.00 40.06
CA ALA A 261 -11.34 28.77 39.53
C ALA A 261 -11.91 28.97 38.12
N ARG A 262 -12.78 29.97 37.93
CA ARG A 262 -13.37 30.28 36.62
C ARG A 262 -12.34 30.74 35.60
N ARG A 263 -11.35 31.55 36.02
CA ARG A 263 -10.25 32.00 35.13
C ARG A 263 -9.31 30.85 34.76
N GLY A 264 -8.96 29.97 35.71
CA GLY A 264 -8.17 28.77 35.45
C GLY A 264 -8.85 27.80 34.50
N LEU A 265 -10.15 27.56 34.69
CA LEU A 265 -10.96 26.72 33.79
C LEU A 265 -11.09 27.37 32.39
N ALA A 266 -11.24 28.70 32.31
CA ALA A 266 -11.19 29.43 31.05
C ALA A 266 -9.81 29.35 30.37
N LEU A 267 -8.72 29.35 31.14
CA LEU A 267 -7.35 29.18 30.63
C LEU A 267 -7.14 27.76 30.06
N ILE A 268 -7.56 26.71 30.78
CA ILE A 268 -7.52 25.33 30.28
C ILE A 268 -8.38 25.17 29.00
N ARG A 269 -9.58 25.77 28.96
CA ARG A 269 -10.42 25.82 27.74
C ARG A 269 -9.72 26.53 26.59
N ARG A 270 -9.05 27.67 26.84
CA ARG A 270 -8.25 28.39 25.84
C ARG A 270 -7.04 27.59 25.37
N GLN A 271 -6.35 26.89 26.26
CA GLN A 271 -5.18 26.05 25.94
C GLN A 271 -5.59 24.83 25.10
N ARG A 272 -6.67 24.13 25.46
CA ARG A 272 -7.24 23.06 24.61
C ARG A 272 -7.69 23.61 23.25
N ARG A 273 -8.30 24.80 23.20
CA ARG A 273 -8.66 25.46 21.94
C ARG A 273 -7.42 25.83 21.11
N ALA A 274 -6.33 26.27 21.73
CA ALA A 274 -5.08 26.56 21.04
C ALA A 274 -4.44 25.27 20.46
N GLN A 275 -4.40 24.17 21.23
CA GLN A 275 -3.95 22.86 20.75
C GLN A 275 -4.82 22.36 19.58
N HIS A 276 -6.15 22.48 19.68
CA HIS A 276 -7.06 22.14 18.58
C HIS A 276 -6.83 23.02 17.34
N LEU A 277 -6.54 24.32 17.51
CA LEU A 277 -6.21 25.22 16.39
C LEU A 277 -4.86 24.87 15.75
N VAL A 278 -3.86 24.43 16.52
CA VAL A 278 -2.58 23.92 15.98
C VAL A 278 -2.84 22.65 15.16
N HIS A 279 -3.57 21.68 15.71
CA HIS A 279 -3.94 20.46 14.95
C HIS A 279 -4.73 20.81 13.68
N LEU A 280 -5.67 21.76 13.75
CA LEU A 280 -6.42 22.23 12.57
C LEU A 280 -5.52 22.93 11.54
N ALA A 281 -4.52 23.70 11.97
CA ALA A 281 -3.56 24.34 11.08
C ALA A 281 -2.65 23.31 10.37
N HIS A 282 -2.22 22.25 11.06
CA HIS A 282 -1.53 21.12 10.44
C HIS A 282 -2.45 20.36 9.46
N ALA A 283 -3.71 20.13 9.84
CA ALA A 283 -4.72 19.49 9.00
C ALA A 283 -4.96 20.26 7.68
N VAL A 284 -5.18 21.56 7.76
CA VAL A 284 -5.37 22.43 6.60
C VAL A 284 -4.11 22.49 5.73
N ARG A 285 -2.91 22.48 6.32
CA ARG A 285 -1.65 22.42 5.57
C ARG A 285 -1.46 21.08 4.83
N ALA A 286 -1.82 19.96 5.45
CA ALA A 286 -1.80 18.65 4.78
C ALA A 286 -2.79 18.62 3.60
N VAL A 287 -3.99 19.16 3.80
CA VAL A 287 -5.00 19.35 2.74
C VAL A 287 -4.49 20.21 1.60
N ALA A 288 -3.79 21.32 1.88
CA ALA A 288 -3.19 22.16 0.83
C ALA A 288 -2.10 21.40 0.04
N GLY A 289 -1.28 20.60 0.72
CA GLY A 289 -0.24 19.77 0.10
C GLY A 289 -0.77 18.81 -0.98
N VAL A 290 -2.00 18.29 -0.84
CA VAL A 290 -2.63 17.44 -1.87
C VAL A 290 -2.92 18.22 -3.15
N VAL A 291 -3.32 19.50 -3.05
CA VAL A 291 -3.52 20.37 -4.23
C VAL A 291 -2.20 20.62 -4.94
N ASP A 292 -1.14 20.87 -4.19
CA ASP A 292 0.19 21.14 -4.75
C ASP A 292 0.81 19.87 -5.35
N MET A 293 0.64 18.69 -4.73
CA MET A 293 0.98 17.41 -5.36
C MET A 293 0.21 17.19 -6.68
N GLY A 294 -1.08 17.52 -6.73
CA GLY A 294 -1.86 17.46 -7.97
C GLY A 294 -1.38 18.43 -9.06
N ARG A 295 -0.83 19.60 -8.69
CA ARG A 295 -0.17 20.53 -9.62
C ARG A 295 1.16 19.96 -10.11
N VAL A 296 1.98 19.43 -9.19
CA VAL A 296 3.27 18.81 -9.51
C VAL A 296 3.08 17.62 -10.45
N ALA A 297 2.13 16.73 -10.17
CA ALA A 297 1.80 15.61 -11.05
C ALA A 297 1.47 16.08 -12.48
N ARG A 298 0.59 17.08 -12.65
CA ARG A 298 0.28 17.66 -13.97
C ARG A 298 1.49 18.30 -14.65
N SER A 299 2.36 18.99 -13.90
CA SER A 299 3.58 19.58 -14.48
C SER A 299 4.60 18.53 -14.92
N LEU A 300 4.71 17.40 -14.22
CA LEU A 300 5.59 16.28 -14.58
C LEU A 300 5.05 15.54 -15.81
N VAL A 301 3.73 15.34 -15.92
CA VAL A 301 3.05 14.81 -17.12
C VAL A 301 3.33 15.72 -18.33
N ALA A 302 3.11 17.03 -18.19
CA ALA A 302 3.39 17.99 -19.27
C ALA A 302 4.89 18.08 -19.66
N ALA A 303 5.79 17.69 -18.76
CA ALA A 303 7.24 17.62 -19.00
C ALA A 303 7.73 16.24 -19.50
N GLY A 304 6.84 15.27 -19.74
CA GLY A 304 7.19 13.91 -20.15
C GLY A 304 7.90 13.08 -19.08
N GLN A 305 7.89 13.50 -17.81
CA GLN A 305 8.56 12.80 -16.71
C GLN A 305 7.65 11.75 -16.07
N TRP A 306 7.36 10.69 -16.85
CA TRP A 306 6.40 9.64 -16.51
C TRP A 306 6.68 8.95 -15.16
N GLY A 307 7.94 8.55 -14.92
CA GLY A 307 8.34 7.82 -13.70
C GLY A 307 8.07 8.60 -12.39
N PRO A 308 8.56 9.85 -12.26
CA PRO A 308 8.24 10.75 -11.16
C PRO A 308 6.74 11.08 -11.04
N ALA A 309 6.06 11.36 -12.17
CA ALA A 309 4.62 11.65 -12.17
C ALA A 309 3.80 10.51 -11.56
N LEU A 310 4.09 9.26 -11.95
CA LEU A 310 3.45 8.06 -11.38
C LEU A 310 3.79 7.88 -9.89
N GLY A 311 4.95 8.32 -9.42
CA GLY A 311 5.29 8.33 -8.00
C GLY A 311 4.38 9.25 -7.17
N VAL A 312 4.15 10.48 -7.66
CA VAL A 312 3.24 11.44 -7.01
C VAL A 312 1.79 10.95 -7.07
N ILE A 313 1.37 10.36 -8.20
CA ILE A 313 0.03 9.77 -8.34
C ILE A 313 -0.19 8.60 -7.37
N GLU A 314 0.77 7.67 -7.25
CA GLU A 314 0.72 6.57 -6.28
C GLU A 314 0.66 7.09 -4.83
N GLU A 315 1.39 8.16 -4.50
CA GLU A 315 1.33 8.79 -3.18
C GLU A 315 -0.04 9.42 -2.92
N MET A 316 -0.61 10.14 -3.88
CA MET A 316 -1.96 10.71 -3.79
C MET A 316 -3.05 9.64 -3.66
N GLN A 317 -2.94 8.52 -4.40
CA GLN A 317 -3.83 7.36 -4.24
C GLN A 317 -3.67 6.73 -2.84
N ARG A 318 -2.44 6.55 -2.37
CA ARG A 318 -2.18 6.00 -1.02
C ARG A 318 -2.72 6.89 0.11
N MET A 319 -2.69 8.20 -0.06
CA MET A 319 -3.29 9.17 0.88
C MET A 319 -4.83 9.15 0.83
N TRP A 320 -5.42 8.82 -0.32
CA TRP A 320 -6.87 8.64 -0.48
C TRP A 320 -7.38 7.34 0.14
N ASP A 321 -6.69 6.23 -0.15
CA ASP A 321 -7.00 4.87 0.32
C ASP A 321 -6.58 4.62 1.78
N ALA A 322 -5.93 5.58 2.43
CA ALA A 322 -5.52 5.48 3.83
C ALA A 322 -6.75 5.14 4.70
N PRO A 323 -6.75 4.00 5.41
CA PRO A 323 -7.91 3.54 6.16
C PRO A 323 -8.19 4.46 7.35
N ALA A 324 -9.32 4.19 8.00
CA ALA A 324 -9.58 4.55 9.39
C ALA A 324 -8.29 4.51 10.24
N VAL A 325 -7.69 5.69 10.47
CA VAL A 325 -7.60 6.30 11.80
C VAL A 325 -8.74 5.87 12.74
N GLU A 326 -8.95 4.58 13.00
CA GLU A 326 -9.79 4.11 14.10
C GLU A 326 -9.17 4.71 15.36
N GLN A 327 -9.74 5.84 15.78
CA GLN A 327 -9.52 6.38 17.11
C GLN A 327 -9.75 5.21 18.05
N PRO A 328 -8.81 4.89 18.95
CA PRO A 328 -8.95 3.73 19.81
C PRO A 328 -10.26 3.90 20.58
N LYS A 329 -11.25 3.08 20.23
CA LYS A 329 -12.52 3.04 20.95
C LYS A 329 -12.14 2.72 22.39
N ALA A 330 -12.44 3.64 23.29
CA ALA A 330 -12.27 3.43 24.73
C ALA A 330 -13.35 2.45 25.22
N THR A 331 -13.26 1.22 24.75
CA THR A 331 -14.03 0.06 25.20
C THR A 331 -13.10 -0.80 26.02
N ALA A 332 -13.48 -1.04 27.27
CA ALA A 332 -12.67 -1.78 28.24
C ALA A 332 -12.42 -3.23 27.80
N ALA A 333 -11.33 -3.79 28.35
CA ALA A 333 -10.88 -5.17 28.25
C ALA A 333 -10.48 -5.66 26.84
N ARG A 334 -9.18 -5.95 26.69
CA ARG A 334 -8.70 -7.33 26.84
C ARG A 334 -7.19 -7.36 27.17
N LEU A 335 -6.81 -8.08 28.22
CA LEU A 335 -5.44 -8.57 28.36
C LEU A 335 -5.27 -9.74 27.39
N GLU A 336 -4.20 -9.71 26.60
CA GLU A 336 -3.47 -10.82 25.97
C GLU A 336 -2.44 -10.14 25.05
N ALA A 337 -1.17 -10.49 24.98
CA ALA A 337 -0.24 -11.21 25.87
C ALA A 337 1.19 -10.93 25.29
N LEU A 338 2.25 -11.40 25.95
CA LEU A 338 3.63 -11.44 25.42
C LEU A 338 4.31 -10.04 25.34
N THR A 339 5.62 -9.87 25.52
CA THR A 339 6.69 -10.82 25.91
C THR A 339 7.80 -10.05 26.63
N GLU A 340 8.68 -10.79 27.32
CA GLU A 340 9.98 -10.27 27.76
C GLU A 340 10.88 -10.05 26.53
N GLU A 341 11.22 -8.80 26.22
CA GLU A 341 12.36 -8.48 25.36
C GLU A 341 13.20 -7.39 26.04
N GLN A 342 14.31 -7.86 26.60
CA GLN A 342 15.66 -7.29 26.63
C GLN A 342 15.82 -5.76 26.69
N GLU A 343 16.41 -5.33 27.81
CA GLU A 343 17.26 -4.14 27.86
C GLU A 343 18.47 -4.35 26.93
N ASP A 344 18.72 -3.44 25.99
CA ASP A 344 20.06 -2.96 25.62
C ASP A 344 19.99 -1.74 24.67
N ASP A 345 21.03 -0.91 24.76
CA ASP A 345 21.44 0.25 23.93
C ASP A 345 20.71 1.62 24.00
N GLU A 346 21.55 2.65 23.94
CA GLU A 346 21.31 4.06 24.24
C GLU A 346 20.95 4.92 23.00
N ASP A 347 20.54 6.18 23.24
CA ASP A 347 20.50 7.28 22.27
C ASP A 347 19.70 7.09 20.95
N ALA A 348 18.40 6.77 21.08
CA ALA A 348 17.40 7.04 20.04
C ALA A 348 16.43 8.16 20.46
N GLN A 349 16.65 9.37 19.95
CA GLN A 349 15.73 10.50 20.11
C GLN A 349 14.33 10.12 19.56
N PRO A 350 13.24 10.28 20.33
CA PRO A 350 11.92 9.79 19.92
C PRO A 350 11.49 10.46 18.61
N PRO A 351 11.15 9.69 17.55
CA PRO A 351 10.82 10.26 16.26
C PRO A 351 9.59 11.16 16.39
N PRO A 352 9.51 12.28 15.63
CA PRO A 352 8.37 13.17 15.69
C PRO A 352 7.10 12.38 15.33
N ALA A 353 6.14 12.37 16.25
CA ALA A 353 4.88 11.66 16.06
C ALA A 353 4.25 12.11 14.73
N LYS A 354 4.07 11.17 13.80
CA LYS A 354 3.49 11.44 12.48
C LYS A 354 2.13 12.13 12.70
N PRO A 355 1.85 13.26 12.01
CA PRO A 355 0.58 13.95 12.17
C PRO A 355 -0.57 12.99 11.81
N PRO A 356 -1.73 13.09 12.48
CA PRO A 356 -2.85 12.19 12.23
C PRO A 356 -3.26 12.28 10.77
N ALA A 357 -3.13 11.16 10.04
CA ALA A 357 -3.52 11.07 8.65
C ALA A 357 -5.04 11.28 8.52
N ILE A 358 -5.42 12.40 7.92
CA ILE A 358 -6.82 12.71 7.62
C ILE A 358 -7.20 11.87 6.40
N GLN A 359 -8.31 11.16 6.51
CA GLN A 359 -8.90 10.49 5.35
C GLN A 359 -9.38 11.54 4.35
N ILE A 360 -8.61 11.75 3.28
CA ILE A 360 -8.97 12.69 2.21
C ILE A 360 -10.23 12.22 1.48
N SER A 361 -10.50 10.91 1.48
CA SER A 361 -11.74 10.28 1.00
C SER A 361 -13.03 10.75 1.68
N MET A 362 -12.95 11.32 2.89
CA MET A 362 -14.12 11.88 3.59
C MET A 362 -14.40 13.36 3.23
N LEU A 363 -13.50 14.02 2.50
CA LEU A 363 -13.62 15.45 2.15
C LEU A 363 -14.31 15.61 0.80
N ARG A 364 -15.52 16.20 0.79
CA ARG A 364 -16.27 16.47 -0.45
C ARG A 364 -15.48 17.26 -1.51
N ALA A 365 -14.57 18.14 -1.09
CA ALA A 365 -13.69 18.91 -1.98
C ALA A 365 -12.73 18.04 -2.82
N TYR A 366 -12.54 16.77 -2.47
CA TYR A 366 -11.71 15.81 -3.19
C TYR A 366 -12.50 14.63 -3.76
N ALA A 367 -13.85 14.68 -3.78
CA ALA A 367 -14.66 13.59 -4.33
C ALA A 367 -14.31 13.25 -5.80
N GLU A 368 -13.88 14.24 -6.58
CA GLU A 368 -13.45 14.11 -7.97
C GLU A 368 -11.97 13.69 -8.12
N LEU A 369 -11.20 13.61 -7.01
CA LEU A 369 -9.77 13.32 -7.05
C LEU A 369 -9.44 11.95 -7.69
N PRO A 370 -10.19 10.85 -7.42
CA PRO A 370 -9.94 9.56 -8.07
C PRO A 370 -10.17 9.62 -9.59
N GLU A 371 -11.12 10.42 -10.06
CA GLU A 371 -11.40 10.58 -11.49
C GLU A 371 -10.29 11.36 -12.19
N HIS A 372 -9.82 12.46 -11.58
CA HIS A 372 -8.67 13.22 -12.06
C HIS A 372 -7.38 12.37 -12.08
N LEU A 373 -7.13 11.58 -11.04
CA LEU A 373 -5.99 10.66 -11.00
C LEU A 373 -6.12 9.57 -12.08
N ARG A 374 -7.33 9.01 -12.29
CA ARG A 374 -7.58 8.05 -13.36
C ARG A 374 -7.31 8.64 -14.75
N ALA A 375 -7.79 9.86 -15.01
CA ALA A 375 -7.53 10.58 -16.26
C ALA A 375 -6.03 10.75 -16.53
N LEU A 376 -5.27 11.24 -15.53
CA LEU A 376 -3.80 11.37 -15.64
C LEU A 376 -3.11 10.01 -15.83
N THR A 377 -3.55 8.94 -15.17
CA THR A 377 -2.98 7.60 -15.40
C THR A 377 -3.24 7.07 -16.80
N MET A 378 -4.39 7.39 -17.42
CA MET A 378 -4.69 6.99 -18.79
C MET A 378 -3.91 7.84 -19.81
N GLU A 379 -3.73 9.13 -19.57
CA GLU A 379 -2.86 10.00 -20.37
C GLU A 379 -1.41 9.51 -20.37
N ILE A 380 -0.86 9.19 -19.19
CA ILE A 380 0.49 8.60 -19.06
C ILE A 380 0.56 7.24 -19.75
N ALA A 381 -0.46 6.38 -19.60
CA ALA A 381 -0.48 5.07 -20.25
C ALA A 381 -0.50 5.17 -21.78
N ALA A 382 -1.28 6.10 -22.35
CA ALA A 382 -1.37 6.34 -23.78
C ALA A 382 -0.08 6.96 -24.37
N ALA A 383 0.58 7.86 -23.63
CA ALA A 383 1.87 8.40 -24.03
C ALA A 383 2.96 7.32 -24.02
N LEU A 384 3.07 6.55 -22.91
CA LEU A 384 4.01 5.45 -22.78
C LEU A 384 3.79 4.33 -23.80
N SER A 385 2.54 4.00 -24.15
CA SER A 385 2.25 2.98 -25.15
C SER A 385 2.64 3.45 -26.56
N SER A 386 2.41 4.73 -26.88
CA SER A 386 2.86 5.35 -28.14
C SER A 386 4.39 5.37 -28.25
N GLU A 387 5.10 5.77 -27.19
CA GLU A 387 6.57 5.73 -27.13
C GLU A 387 7.11 4.30 -27.26
N LEU A 388 6.50 3.32 -26.57
CA LEU A 388 6.85 1.90 -26.66
C LEU A 388 6.72 1.39 -28.09
N VAL A 389 5.57 1.64 -28.73
CA VAL A 389 5.30 1.25 -30.12
C VAL A 389 6.28 1.91 -31.09
N ALA A 390 6.64 3.18 -30.88
CA ALA A 390 7.63 3.87 -31.70
C ALA A 390 9.04 3.23 -31.58
N VAL A 391 9.49 2.89 -30.37
CA VAL A 391 10.78 2.22 -30.14
C VAL A 391 10.81 0.83 -30.78
N LEU A 392 9.75 0.02 -30.57
CA LEU A 392 9.63 -1.32 -31.17
C LEU A 392 9.58 -1.26 -32.69
N ARG A 393 8.91 -0.26 -33.27
CA ARG A 393 8.85 -0.05 -34.73
C ARG A 393 10.22 0.24 -35.32
N VAL A 394 11.00 1.12 -34.70
CA VAL A 394 12.35 1.48 -35.19
C VAL A 394 13.29 0.27 -35.13
N ASP A 395 13.30 -0.47 -34.01
CA ASP A 395 14.10 -1.69 -33.89
C ASP A 395 13.65 -2.79 -34.87
N LEU A 396 12.35 -2.96 -35.11
CA LEU A 396 11.83 -3.92 -36.09
C LEU A 396 12.27 -3.57 -37.51
N LEU A 397 12.18 -2.30 -37.91
CA LEU A 397 12.64 -1.81 -39.21
C LEU A 397 14.15 -2.00 -39.39
N GLU A 398 14.94 -1.76 -38.34
CA GLU A 398 16.38 -2.00 -38.37
C GLU A 398 16.70 -3.50 -38.55
N ARG A 399 15.97 -4.39 -37.86
CA ARG A 399 16.12 -5.85 -38.02
C ARG A 399 15.69 -6.34 -39.41
N ILE A 400 14.64 -5.76 -40.00
CA ILE A 400 14.21 -6.06 -41.38
C ILE A 400 15.30 -5.65 -42.39
N ALA A 401 15.89 -4.47 -42.20
CA ALA A 401 16.90 -3.92 -43.12
C ALA A 401 18.25 -4.67 -43.06
N ARG A 402 18.61 -5.26 -41.91
CA ARG A 402 19.87 -6.01 -41.75
C ARG A 402 19.88 -7.28 -42.60
N THR A 403 20.88 -7.37 -43.46
CA THR A 403 21.29 -8.65 -44.07
C THR A 403 21.84 -9.56 -42.96
N ARG A 404 21.60 -10.88 -43.03
CA ARG A 404 21.98 -11.85 -41.97
C ARG A 404 23.50 -11.94 -41.74
N THR A 405 24.04 -11.05 -40.92
CA THR A 405 25.39 -11.15 -40.34
C THR A 405 25.28 -11.72 -38.91
N VAL A 406 26.03 -12.78 -38.63
CA VAL A 406 25.83 -13.62 -37.42
C VAL A 406 26.23 -12.92 -36.11
N ASP A 407 27.20 -12.00 -36.16
CA ASP A 407 27.93 -11.54 -34.96
C ASP A 407 27.27 -10.38 -34.18
N GLY A 408 26.07 -9.92 -34.59
CA GLY A 408 25.46 -8.70 -34.04
C GLY A 408 24.24 -8.87 -33.12
N LYS A 409 23.73 -10.09 -32.87
CA LYS A 409 22.41 -10.26 -32.22
C LYS A 409 22.38 -9.75 -30.76
N GLY A 410 23.44 -9.98 -29.98
CA GLY A 410 23.46 -9.69 -28.53
C GLY A 410 23.43 -8.20 -28.16
N GLU A 411 24.28 -7.38 -28.78
CA GLU A 411 24.39 -5.95 -28.44
C GLU A 411 23.10 -5.17 -28.71
N VAL A 412 22.40 -5.55 -29.78
CA VAL A 412 21.13 -4.94 -30.19
C VAL A 412 20.04 -5.22 -29.17
N ASP A 413 19.96 -6.46 -28.68
CA ASP A 413 18.96 -6.86 -27.69
C ASP A 413 19.21 -6.18 -26.32
N VAL A 414 20.48 -5.94 -25.95
CA VAL A 414 20.84 -5.12 -24.77
C VAL A 414 20.43 -3.65 -24.98
N GLY A 415 20.81 -3.04 -26.10
CA GLY A 415 20.47 -1.64 -26.40
C GLY A 415 18.96 -1.40 -26.56
N LEU A 416 18.19 -2.42 -26.94
CA LEU A 416 16.73 -2.42 -26.93
C LEU A 416 16.19 -2.53 -25.48
N ARG A 417 16.68 -3.50 -24.70
CA ARG A 417 16.28 -3.74 -23.30
C ARG A 417 16.39 -2.47 -22.45
N ASP A 418 17.48 -1.73 -22.58
CA ASP A 418 17.72 -0.50 -21.81
C ASP A 418 16.72 0.61 -22.15
N ARG A 419 16.27 0.71 -23.41
CA ARG A 419 15.23 1.66 -23.84
C ARG A 419 13.83 1.21 -23.43
N LEU A 420 13.55 -0.09 -23.50
CA LEU A 420 12.24 -0.66 -23.17
C LEU A 420 11.95 -0.68 -21.67
N ARG A 421 12.97 -0.88 -20.82
CA ARG A 421 12.80 -0.99 -19.35
C ARG A 421 12.02 0.16 -18.70
N PRO A 422 12.37 1.45 -18.87
CA PRO A 422 11.61 2.54 -18.24
C PRO A 422 10.16 2.64 -18.76
N LEU A 423 9.94 2.35 -20.05
CA LEU A 423 8.61 2.40 -20.67
C LEU A 423 7.70 1.27 -20.14
N ILE A 424 8.20 0.04 -20.14
CA ILE A 424 7.49 -1.13 -19.61
C ILE A 424 7.24 -0.98 -18.10
N GLN A 425 8.22 -0.50 -17.32
CA GLN A 425 8.03 -0.21 -15.90
C GLN A 425 6.89 0.78 -15.65
N GLY A 426 6.81 1.85 -16.45
CA GLY A 426 5.68 2.80 -16.39
C GLY A 426 4.34 2.15 -16.72
N LEU A 427 4.29 1.33 -17.79
CA LEU A 427 3.07 0.63 -18.23
C LEU A 427 2.61 -0.48 -17.28
N VAL A 428 3.53 -1.15 -16.58
CA VAL A 428 3.20 -2.11 -15.52
C VAL A 428 2.51 -1.40 -14.35
N ARG A 429 3.00 -0.22 -13.95
CA ARG A 429 2.41 0.61 -12.88
C ARG A 429 1.01 1.12 -13.26
N THR A 430 0.79 1.56 -14.50
CA THR A 430 -0.53 2.01 -14.99
C THR A 430 -1.47 0.87 -15.40
N ARG A 431 -1.00 -0.38 -15.44
CA ARG A 431 -1.67 -1.54 -16.05
C ARG A 431 -1.95 -1.41 -17.55
N GLY A 432 -1.30 -0.48 -18.25
CA GLY A 432 -1.48 -0.17 -19.67
C GLY A 432 -0.80 -1.13 -20.66
N VAL A 433 -0.03 -2.12 -20.19
CA VAL A 433 0.79 -3.00 -21.06
C VAL A 433 -0.04 -3.66 -22.17
N LYS A 434 -1.26 -4.13 -21.88
CA LYS A 434 -2.12 -4.79 -22.88
C LYS A 434 -2.53 -3.85 -24.03
N GLU A 435 -2.83 -2.60 -23.73
CA GLU A 435 -3.18 -1.59 -24.74
C GLU A 435 -1.97 -1.24 -25.62
N GLY A 436 -0.77 -1.22 -25.04
CA GLY A 436 0.51 -1.16 -25.77
C GLY A 436 0.72 -2.35 -26.72
N MET A 437 0.38 -3.57 -26.30
CA MET A 437 0.50 -4.75 -27.17
C MET A 437 -0.54 -4.77 -28.31
N LEU A 438 -1.77 -4.32 -28.05
CA LEU A 438 -2.81 -4.20 -29.07
C LEU A 438 -2.46 -3.13 -30.13
N SER A 439 -1.94 -1.98 -29.71
CA SER A 439 -1.46 -0.95 -30.64
C SER A 439 -0.19 -1.40 -31.40
N TRP A 440 0.69 -2.16 -30.74
CA TRP A 440 1.84 -2.79 -31.40
C TRP A 440 1.41 -3.77 -32.50
N ARG A 441 0.36 -4.58 -32.27
CA ARG A 441 -0.19 -5.53 -33.26
C ARG A 441 -0.53 -4.84 -34.58
N GLU A 442 -1.26 -3.73 -34.55
CA GLU A 442 -1.68 -3.02 -35.77
C GLU A 442 -0.46 -2.47 -36.55
N VAL A 443 0.55 -1.97 -35.84
CA VAL A 443 1.81 -1.51 -36.45
C VAL A 443 2.58 -2.68 -37.07
N VAL A 444 2.72 -3.81 -36.38
CA VAL A 444 3.36 -5.03 -36.95
C VAL A 444 2.65 -5.47 -38.23
N LEU A 445 1.32 -5.55 -38.22
CA LEU A 445 0.56 -5.96 -39.41
C LEU A 445 0.67 -4.93 -40.54
N ALA A 446 0.84 -3.64 -40.25
CA ALA A 446 1.16 -2.62 -41.24
C ALA A 446 2.59 -2.78 -41.82
N GLU A 447 3.60 -3.03 -40.99
CA GLU A 447 4.99 -3.20 -41.45
C GLU A 447 5.20 -4.49 -42.25
N VAL A 448 4.57 -5.60 -41.87
CA VAL A 448 4.55 -6.83 -42.69
C VAL A 448 4.04 -6.53 -44.11
N ARG A 449 2.98 -5.71 -44.23
CA ARG A 449 2.46 -5.25 -45.52
C ARG A 449 3.47 -4.36 -46.26
N ALA A 450 4.12 -3.44 -45.56
CA ALA A 450 5.12 -2.54 -46.13
C ALA A 450 6.36 -3.26 -46.67
N VAL A 451 6.84 -4.33 -46.01
CA VAL A 451 7.99 -5.13 -46.49
C VAL A 451 7.77 -5.65 -47.91
N VAL A 452 6.55 -6.12 -48.19
CA VAL A 452 6.17 -6.63 -49.52
C VAL A 452 6.05 -5.46 -50.51
N SER A 453 5.30 -4.41 -50.17
CA SER A 453 5.11 -3.23 -51.03
C SER A 453 6.40 -2.46 -51.33
N LEU A 454 7.42 -2.53 -50.47
CA LEU A 454 8.74 -1.91 -50.69
C LEU A 454 9.60 -2.67 -51.70
N ARG A 455 9.39 -3.99 -51.83
CA ARG A 455 10.15 -4.87 -52.73
C ARG A 455 9.47 -5.10 -54.09
N LEU A 456 8.17 -4.84 -54.18
CA LEU A 456 7.43 -4.82 -55.44
C LEU A 456 7.44 -3.42 -56.06
N PRO A 457 7.63 -3.26 -57.39
CA PRO A 457 7.46 -1.98 -58.05
C PRO A 457 6.05 -1.43 -57.81
N VAL A 458 5.98 -0.18 -57.36
CA VAL A 458 4.73 0.46 -56.90
C VAL A 458 3.69 0.53 -58.02
N GLY A 459 2.51 -0.02 -57.74
CA GLY A 459 1.32 0.08 -58.58
C GLY A 459 0.09 -0.28 -57.75
N ASP A 460 -0.36 0.68 -56.92
CA ASP A 460 -1.56 0.67 -56.08
C ASP A 460 -2.08 -0.71 -55.65
N THR A 461 -1.66 -1.16 -54.46
CA THR A 461 -2.34 -2.26 -53.78
C THR A 461 -3.73 -1.80 -53.33
N ASP A 462 -4.77 -2.17 -54.08
CA ASP A 462 -6.18 -1.86 -53.81
C ASP A 462 -6.57 -2.02 -52.33
N THR A 463 -6.62 -0.90 -51.61
CA THR A 463 -7.22 -0.83 -50.29
C THR A 463 -8.70 -0.48 -50.41
N GLN A 464 -9.55 -1.47 -50.13
CA GLN A 464 -10.97 -1.33 -49.78
C GLN A 464 -11.94 -0.93 -50.91
N ALA A 465 -12.30 -1.91 -51.74
CA ALA A 465 -13.53 -1.86 -52.55
C ALA A 465 -14.79 -2.07 -51.67
N THR A 466 -15.10 -1.12 -50.78
CA THR A 466 -16.40 -1.05 -50.06
C THR A 466 -16.85 0.39 -49.87
N ASN A 467 -17.38 1.01 -50.92
CA ASN A 467 -18.63 1.80 -50.94
C ASN A 467 -18.76 2.52 -52.29
N GLY A 468 -19.94 2.41 -52.92
CA GLY A 468 -20.17 2.98 -54.23
C GLY A 468 -20.61 4.44 -54.20
N HIS A 469 -20.07 5.25 -55.12
CA HIS A 469 -20.87 6.26 -55.80
C HIS A 469 -20.47 6.39 -57.27
N VAL A 470 -21.37 6.95 -58.08
CA VAL A 470 -21.34 6.94 -59.54
C VAL A 470 -20.77 8.26 -60.11
N GLN A 471 -20.30 8.18 -61.36
CA GLN A 471 -20.01 9.27 -62.32
C GLN A 471 -18.68 10.03 -62.22
N GLY A 472 -17.96 10.03 -63.34
CA GLY A 472 -16.72 10.79 -63.57
C GLY A 472 -15.93 10.18 -64.74
N ASP A 473 -16.13 10.69 -65.95
CA ASP A 473 -15.48 10.23 -67.19
C ASP A 473 -14.05 10.79 -67.32
N GLU A 474 -13.02 9.97 -67.07
CA GLU A 474 -11.66 10.21 -67.56
C GLU A 474 -10.99 8.88 -67.97
N THR A 475 -10.31 8.88 -69.11
CA THR A 475 -9.76 7.67 -69.74
C THR A 475 -8.57 7.08 -68.95
N PRO A 476 -8.64 5.82 -68.46
CA PRO A 476 -7.49 5.20 -67.81
C PRO A 476 -6.51 4.68 -68.85
N THR A 477 -5.36 5.36 -69.02
CA THR A 477 -4.18 4.74 -69.63
C THR A 477 -3.65 3.68 -68.67
N SER A 478 -4.21 2.47 -68.78
CA SER A 478 -3.89 1.30 -67.96
C SER A 478 -2.40 0.98 -68.04
N ARG A 479 -1.65 1.38 -67.00
CA ARG A 479 -0.34 0.80 -66.73
C ARG A 479 -0.57 -0.67 -66.37
N PRO A 480 0.26 -1.61 -66.86
CA PRO A 480 0.11 -3.02 -66.50
C PRO A 480 0.19 -3.16 -64.98
N GLY A 481 -0.87 -3.67 -64.36
CA GLY A 481 -0.92 -3.87 -62.90
C GLY A 481 0.19 -4.81 -62.42
N ILE A 482 0.44 -4.82 -61.11
CA ILE A 482 1.54 -5.60 -60.48
C ILE A 482 1.60 -7.05 -60.98
N THR A 483 0.44 -7.70 -61.16
CA THR A 483 0.34 -9.07 -61.69
C THR A 483 0.88 -9.22 -63.11
N ALA A 484 0.60 -8.27 -64.01
CA ALA A 484 1.12 -8.27 -65.37
C ALA A 484 2.64 -7.99 -65.40
N HIS A 485 3.14 -7.12 -64.52
CA HIS A 485 4.59 -6.92 -64.36
C HIS A 485 5.29 -8.18 -63.85
N LEU A 486 4.73 -8.86 -62.85
CA LEU A 486 5.27 -10.14 -62.34
C LEU A 486 5.26 -11.25 -63.40
N LYS A 487 4.20 -11.35 -64.21
CA LYS A 487 4.14 -12.32 -65.33
C LYS A 487 5.20 -12.03 -66.41
N GLY A 488 5.42 -10.75 -66.75
CA GLY A 488 6.41 -10.33 -67.75
C GLY A 488 7.88 -10.38 -67.31
N MET A 489 8.17 -10.59 -66.02
CA MET A 489 9.52 -10.65 -65.47
C MET A 489 10.24 -11.95 -65.82
N GLN A 490 11.56 -11.91 -66.08
CA GLN A 490 12.35 -13.13 -66.26
C GLN A 490 12.32 -14.01 -65.01
N HIS A 491 12.46 -15.33 -65.16
CA HIS A 491 12.36 -16.25 -64.01
C HIS A 491 13.48 -16.02 -62.99
N ALA A 492 14.72 -15.77 -63.45
CA ALA A 492 15.85 -15.48 -62.57
C ALA A 492 15.65 -14.21 -61.71
N ASP A 493 15.19 -13.11 -62.34
CA ASP A 493 14.90 -11.85 -61.64
C ASP A 493 13.77 -12.02 -60.62
N PHE A 494 12.75 -12.83 -60.96
CA PHE A 494 11.66 -13.16 -60.06
C PHE A 494 12.11 -14.02 -58.87
N MET A 495 13.01 -14.98 -59.07
CA MET A 495 13.60 -15.75 -57.98
C MET A 495 14.38 -14.85 -57.02
N LEU A 496 15.18 -13.91 -57.51
CA LEU A 496 15.89 -12.92 -56.68
C LEU A 496 14.91 -12.02 -55.90
N LEU A 497 13.84 -11.55 -56.55
CA LEU A 497 12.79 -10.77 -55.89
C LEU A 497 12.06 -11.58 -54.82
N LEU A 498 11.72 -12.84 -55.10
CA LEU A 498 11.02 -13.74 -54.18
C LEU A 498 11.89 -14.07 -52.96
N GLN A 499 13.16 -14.42 -53.17
CA GLN A 499 14.14 -14.63 -52.09
C GLN A 499 14.33 -13.35 -51.26
N GLY A 500 14.35 -12.17 -51.88
CA GLY A 500 14.41 -10.88 -51.18
C GLY A 500 13.17 -10.59 -50.32
N ILE A 501 11.97 -10.96 -50.80
CA ILE A 501 10.72 -10.88 -50.04
C ILE A 501 10.74 -11.89 -48.87
N TYR A 502 11.13 -13.14 -49.11
CA TYR A 502 11.24 -14.17 -48.07
C TYR A 502 12.24 -13.78 -46.98
N ALA A 503 13.40 -13.25 -47.35
CA ALA A 503 14.39 -12.75 -46.39
C ALA A 503 13.85 -11.59 -45.54
N GLY A 504 13.20 -10.59 -46.17
CA GLY A 504 12.61 -9.46 -45.45
C GLY A 504 11.47 -9.86 -44.51
N LEU A 505 10.56 -10.75 -44.96
CA LEU A 505 9.47 -11.28 -44.15
C LEU A 505 9.98 -12.16 -43.01
N LEU A 506 10.98 -13.00 -43.26
CA LEU A 506 11.56 -13.87 -42.24
C LEU A 506 12.34 -13.06 -41.19
N ASN A 507 13.10 -12.04 -41.60
CA ASN A 507 13.72 -11.08 -40.69
C ASN A 507 12.68 -10.36 -39.81
N CYS A 508 11.50 -10.02 -40.36
CA CYS A 508 10.41 -9.43 -39.59
C CYS A 508 9.87 -10.40 -38.51
N VAL A 509 9.66 -11.67 -38.85
CA VAL A 509 9.16 -12.69 -37.90
C VAL A 509 10.23 -13.06 -36.85
N GLU A 510 11.50 -13.22 -37.24
CA GLU A 510 12.62 -13.41 -36.32
C GLU A 510 12.79 -12.20 -35.38
N GLY A 511 12.71 -10.98 -35.92
CA GLY A 511 12.83 -9.75 -35.14
C GLY A 511 11.71 -9.59 -34.13
N LEU A 512 10.47 -9.87 -34.53
CA LEU A 512 9.31 -9.88 -33.64
C LEU A 512 9.43 -10.96 -32.54
N GLN A 513 9.95 -12.14 -32.86
CA GLN A 513 10.21 -13.18 -31.85
C GLN A 513 11.24 -12.71 -30.80
N ALA A 514 12.33 -12.07 -31.23
CA ALA A 514 13.34 -11.52 -30.33
C ALA A 514 12.76 -10.41 -29.44
N GLN A 515 12.00 -9.47 -30.02
CA GLN A 515 11.29 -8.43 -29.26
C GLN A 515 10.32 -9.02 -28.24
N SER A 516 9.50 -10.01 -28.62
CA SER A 516 8.59 -10.69 -27.70
C SER A 516 9.31 -11.33 -26.51
N HIS A 517 10.49 -11.93 -26.73
CA HIS A 517 11.31 -12.46 -25.63
C HIS A 517 11.80 -11.36 -24.68
N VAL A 518 12.34 -10.26 -25.21
CA VAL A 518 12.83 -9.12 -24.40
C VAL A 518 11.68 -8.46 -23.63
N ILE A 519 10.50 -8.28 -24.24
CA ILE A 519 9.32 -7.71 -23.57
C ILE A 519 8.87 -8.61 -22.41
N VAL A 520 8.75 -9.93 -22.63
CA VAL A 520 8.33 -10.87 -21.57
C VAL A 520 9.33 -10.87 -20.40
N GLU A 521 10.64 -10.89 -20.68
CA GLU A 521 11.67 -10.85 -19.63
C GLU A 521 11.58 -9.58 -18.77
N ILE A 522 11.38 -8.40 -19.40
CA ILE A 522 11.25 -7.14 -18.66
C ILE A 522 9.92 -7.09 -17.89
N VAL A 523 8.81 -7.51 -18.50
CA VAL A 523 7.49 -7.53 -17.87
C VAL A 523 7.49 -8.42 -16.63
N GLU A 524 8.08 -9.62 -16.69
CA GLU A 524 8.16 -10.53 -15.54
C GLU A 524 8.97 -9.93 -14.39
N VAL A 525 10.15 -9.37 -14.68
CA VAL A 525 11.02 -8.74 -13.66
C VAL A 525 10.36 -7.53 -13.00
N GLU A 526 9.75 -6.64 -13.80
CA GLU A 526 9.12 -5.41 -13.28
C GLU A 526 7.78 -5.70 -12.58
N ALA A 527 6.99 -6.68 -13.04
CA ALA A 527 5.76 -7.10 -12.37
C ALA A 527 6.06 -7.71 -10.99
N ASP A 528 7.09 -8.56 -10.88
CA ASP A 528 7.55 -9.12 -9.61
C ASP A 528 8.06 -8.04 -8.65
N ALA A 529 8.83 -7.07 -9.15
CA ALA A 529 9.31 -5.94 -8.37
C ALA A 529 8.16 -5.06 -7.86
N TYR A 530 7.18 -4.76 -8.72
CA TYR A 530 5.99 -3.99 -8.35
C TYR A 530 5.09 -4.76 -7.37
N ALA A 531 4.91 -6.07 -7.55
CA ALA A 531 4.19 -6.93 -6.62
C ALA A 531 4.86 -6.93 -5.23
N LYS A 532 6.19 -7.04 -5.14
CA LYS A 532 6.94 -6.94 -3.87
C LYS A 532 6.81 -5.56 -3.21
N LYS A 533 6.77 -4.48 -4.00
CA LYS A 533 6.61 -3.09 -3.51
C LYS A 533 5.19 -2.79 -3.01
N THR A 534 4.17 -3.42 -3.61
CA THR A 534 2.75 -3.24 -3.25
C THR A 534 2.25 -4.27 -2.24
N ALA A 535 2.94 -5.40 -2.07
CA ALA A 535 2.70 -6.37 -1.00
C ALA A 535 2.88 -5.72 0.38
N ARG A 536 1.76 -5.58 1.10
CA ARG A 536 1.75 -5.13 2.49
C ARG A 536 2.43 -6.19 3.37
N PRO A 537 3.29 -5.82 4.33
CA PRO A 537 3.78 -6.76 5.34
C PRO A 537 2.61 -7.13 6.29
N THR A 538 1.87 -8.19 5.94
CA THR A 538 0.89 -8.81 6.83
C THR A 538 1.62 -9.73 7.81
N ALA A 539 1.86 -9.23 9.01
CA ALA A 539 2.40 -10.03 10.10
C ALA A 539 1.34 -11.03 10.60
N THR A 540 1.39 -12.28 10.12
CA THR A 540 1.13 -13.54 10.88
C THR A 540 1.17 -14.74 9.92
N PRO A 541 2.05 -15.74 10.13
CA PRO A 541 2.19 -16.88 9.23
C PRO A 541 1.37 -18.09 9.69
N THR A 542 0.02 -18.04 9.59
CA THR A 542 -0.83 -19.17 10.01
C THR A 542 -2.03 -19.42 9.08
N GLN A 543 -1.77 -19.79 7.82
CA GLN A 543 -2.50 -20.81 7.05
C GLN A 543 -1.97 -20.87 5.60
N PRO A 544 -2.01 -22.05 4.92
CA PRO A 544 -1.73 -22.13 3.50
C PRO A 544 -2.84 -21.45 2.70
N PRO A 545 -2.53 -20.65 1.66
CA PRO A 545 -3.55 -19.94 0.89
C PRO A 545 -4.35 -20.91 0.02
N ILE A 546 -5.65 -21.01 0.28
CA ILE A 546 -6.61 -21.55 -0.69
C ILE A 546 -6.76 -20.51 -1.80
N SER A 547 -6.62 -20.95 -3.06
CA SER A 547 -6.56 -20.10 -4.25
C SER A 547 -7.85 -19.33 -4.51
N THR A 548 -8.02 -18.14 -3.90
CA THR A 548 -9.08 -17.20 -4.24
C THR A 548 -8.64 -16.26 -5.36
N SER A 549 -9.18 -16.51 -6.56
CA SER A 549 -8.81 -15.92 -7.85
C SER A 549 -9.34 -14.49 -8.07
N SER A 550 -9.07 -13.56 -7.14
CA SER A 550 -9.56 -12.17 -7.24
C SER A 550 -8.48 -11.10 -7.01
N SER A 551 -7.45 -11.11 -7.87
CA SER A 551 -6.69 -9.90 -8.20
C SER A 551 -6.34 -9.90 -9.69
N ALA A 552 -7.17 -9.23 -10.50
CA ALA A 552 -6.92 -9.02 -11.92
C ALA A 552 -5.86 -7.92 -12.16
N ALA A 553 -4.67 -8.13 -11.62
CA ALA A 553 -3.46 -7.57 -12.24
C ALA A 553 -3.18 -8.38 -13.51
N ALA A 554 -2.70 -7.74 -14.58
CA ALA A 554 -2.38 -8.42 -15.82
C ALA A 554 -1.32 -9.50 -15.54
N SER A 555 -1.70 -10.78 -15.62
CA SER A 555 -0.75 -11.86 -15.39
C SER A 555 0.29 -11.88 -16.50
N PRO A 556 1.58 -12.13 -16.21
CA PRO A 556 2.62 -12.17 -17.24
C PRO A 556 2.33 -13.23 -18.32
N SER A 557 1.58 -14.29 -17.96
CA SER A 557 1.06 -15.28 -18.91
C SER A 557 0.19 -14.65 -20.01
N ALA A 558 -0.76 -13.77 -19.67
CA ALA A 558 -1.68 -13.18 -20.63
C ALA A 558 -0.98 -12.26 -21.64
N ILE A 559 0.11 -11.61 -21.22
CA ILE A 559 0.95 -10.78 -22.11
C ILE A 559 1.79 -11.67 -23.04
N ARG A 560 2.30 -12.80 -22.53
CA ARG A 560 3.00 -13.81 -23.33
C ARG A 560 2.09 -14.44 -24.39
N ASP A 561 0.84 -14.75 -24.03
CA ASP A 561 -0.16 -15.31 -24.96
C ASP A 561 -0.51 -14.29 -26.06
N GLU A 562 -0.77 -13.03 -25.70
CA GLU A 562 -1.04 -11.94 -26.66
C GLU A 562 0.16 -11.72 -27.62
N LEU A 563 1.40 -11.73 -27.12
CA LEU A 563 2.61 -11.63 -27.95
C LEU A 563 2.80 -12.84 -28.90
N ALA A 564 2.42 -14.04 -28.47
CA ALA A 564 2.43 -15.23 -29.32
C ALA A 564 1.36 -15.15 -30.42
N ASP A 565 0.17 -14.62 -30.10
CA ASP A 565 -0.90 -14.40 -31.09
C ASP A 565 -0.53 -13.29 -32.08
N ILE A 566 0.16 -12.22 -31.66
CA ILE A 566 0.75 -11.21 -32.57
C ILE A 566 1.77 -11.85 -33.51
N LEU A 567 2.69 -12.68 -32.98
CA LEU A 567 3.70 -13.39 -33.77
C LEU A 567 3.06 -14.32 -34.81
N SER A 568 2.04 -15.10 -34.43
CA SER A 568 1.31 -15.95 -35.38
C SER A 568 0.52 -15.14 -36.41
N SER A 569 -0.16 -14.04 -36.00
CA SER A 569 -0.89 -13.15 -36.92
C SER A 569 0.04 -12.56 -37.98
N ALA A 570 1.24 -12.14 -37.57
CA ALA A 570 2.26 -11.59 -38.46
C ALA A 570 2.79 -12.62 -39.46
N ALA A 571 3.08 -13.85 -39.01
CA ALA A 571 3.57 -14.92 -39.89
C ALA A 571 2.49 -15.46 -40.84
N GLU A 572 1.23 -15.56 -40.39
CA GLU A 572 0.08 -15.90 -41.25
C GLU A 572 -0.14 -14.84 -42.33
N LEU A 573 -0.04 -13.55 -41.98
CA LEU A 573 -0.12 -12.45 -42.94
C LEU A 573 1.06 -12.46 -43.94
N ALA A 574 2.29 -12.64 -43.45
CA ALA A 574 3.49 -12.76 -44.28
C ALA A 574 3.37 -13.90 -45.31
N ASN A 575 2.94 -15.09 -44.87
CA ASN A 575 2.67 -16.22 -45.74
C ASN A 575 1.53 -15.93 -46.73
N THR A 576 0.48 -15.23 -46.29
CA THR A 576 -0.64 -14.84 -47.17
C THR A 576 -0.20 -13.85 -48.26
N GLN A 577 0.70 -12.92 -47.97
CA GLN A 577 1.25 -12.01 -48.99
C GLN A 577 2.22 -12.71 -49.93
N ALA A 578 3.13 -13.53 -49.41
CA ALA A 578 3.98 -14.42 -50.20
C ALA A 578 3.16 -15.29 -51.17
N ALA A 579 2.04 -15.85 -50.69
CA ALA A 579 1.12 -16.65 -51.49
C ALA A 579 0.47 -15.86 -52.63
N LYS A 580 0.16 -14.57 -52.43
CA LYS A 580 -0.35 -13.70 -53.51
C LYS A 580 0.70 -13.44 -54.59
N VAL A 581 1.94 -13.16 -54.20
CA VAL A 581 3.07 -12.95 -55.15
C VAL A 581 3.33 -14.22 -55.96
N LEU A 582 3.38 -15.37 -55.29
CA LEU A 582 3.58 -16.67 -55.93
C LEU A 582 2.40 -17.03 -56.86
N SER A 583 1.15 -16.73 -56.46
CA SER A 583 -0.06 -17.00 -57.25
C SER A 583 -0.19 -16.14 -58.50
N ALA A 584 0.55 -15.03 -58.61
CA ALA A 584 0.52 -14.19 -59.81
C ALA A 584 1.14 -14.86 -61.05
N ARG A 585 1.94 -15.93 -60.87
CA ARG A 585 2.72 -16.60 -61.92
C ARG A 585 2.43 -18.10 -62.10
N VAL A 586 1.23 -18.57 -61.71
CA VAL A 586 0.88 -20.01 -61.72
C VAL A 586 1.10 -20.66 -63.09
N ASP A 587 0.68 -19.99 -64.18
CA ASP A 587 0.77 -20.52 -65.54
C ASP A 587 2.23 -20.59 -66.02
N GLU A 588 3.00 -19.56 -65.68
CA GLU A 588 4.42 -19.45 -65.98
C GLU A 588 5.23 -20.50 -65.21
N HIS A 589 4.91 -20.74 -63.93
CA HIS A 589 5.55 -21.79 -63.12
C HIS A 589 5.23 -23.19 -63.62
N ALA A 590 4.02 -23.42 -64.16
CA ALA A 590 3.62 -24.70 -64.73
C ALA A 590 4.39 -25.05 -66.02
N ALA A 591 4.96 -24.05 -66.71
CA ALA A 591 5.73 -24.22 -67.93
C ALA A 591 7.26 -24.35 -67.72
N LEU A 592 7.75 -24.26 -66.47
CA LEU A 592 9.18 -24.34 -66.15
C LEU A 592 9.79 -25.74 -66.40
N ALA A 593 11.12 -25.80 -66.44
CA ALA A 593 11.84 -27.07 -66.34
C ALA A 593 11.82 -27.58 -64.89
N LEU A 594 12.03 -28.89 -64.70
CA LEU A 594 12.03 -29.51 -63.37
C LEU A 594 13.05 -28.90 -62.39
N PRO A 595 14.32 -28.59 -62.77
CA PRO A 595 15.27 -27.96 -61.85
C PRO A 595 14.83 -26.58 -61.36
N ASP A 596 14.34 -25.73 -62.27
CA ASP A 596 13.88 -24.36 -61.95
C ASP A 596 12.65 -24.40 -61.04
N PHE A 597 11.70 -25.29 -61.33
CA PHE A 597 10.53 -25.52 -60.48
C PHE A 597 10.92 -26.05 -59.09
N LEU A 598 11.93 -26.93 -59.00
CA LEU A 598 12.44 -27.42 -57.72
C LEU A 598 13.11 -26.32 -56.89
N ALA A 599 13.87 -25.41 -57.51
CA ALA A 599 14.43 -24.26 -56.81
C ALA A 599 13.33 -23.38 -56.19
N LEU A 600 12.33 -23.02 -57.00
CA LEU A 600 11.14 -22.28 -56.55
C LEU A 600 10.42 -23.00 -55.39
N PHE A 601 10.12 -24.29 -55.56
CA PHE A 601 9.41 -25.09 -54.56
C PHE A 601 10.19 -25.17 -53.24
N ASN A 602 11.49 -25.43 -53.31
CA ASN A 602 12.34 -25.58 -52.12
C ASN A 602 12.52 -24.26 -51.37
N ASP A 603 12.68 -23.13 -52.05
CA ASP A 603 12.75 -21.81 -51.42
C ASP A 603 11.43 -21.45 -50.72
N SER A 604 10.30 -21.63 -51.41
CA SER A 604 8.96 -21.41 -50.82
C SER A 604 8.70 -22.33 -49.63
N TRP A 605 9.06 -23.61 -49.72
CA TRP A 605 8.87 -24.59 -48.64
C TRP A 605 9.76 -24.31 -47.44
N THR A 606 11.02 -23.91 -47.67
CA THR A 606 11.96 -23.52 -46.62
C THR A 606 11.45 -22.30 -45.86
N PHE A 607 10.89 -21.31 -46.57
CA PHE A 607 10.26 -20.15 -45.94
C PHE A 607 9.03 -20.54 -45.10
N VAL A 608 8.13 -21.39 -45.61
CA VAL A 608 6.98 -21.91 -44.83
C VAL A 608 7.45 -22.58 -43.55
N VAL A 609 8.38 -23.54 -43.64
CA VAL A 609 8.89 -24.30 -42.48
C VAL A 609 9.59 -23.38 -41.49
N ALA A 610 10.36 -22.38 -41.95
CA ALA A 610 10.99 -21.41 -41.07
C ALA A 610 9.96 -20.60 -40.26
N CYS A 611 8.87 -20.14 -40.89
CA CYS A 611 7.77 -19.49 -40.18
C CYS A 611 7.06 -20.46 -39.20
N GLU A 612 6.80 -21.70 -39.59
CA GLU A 612 6.17 -22.71 -38.73
C GLU A 612 7.01 -23.02 -37.47
N VAL A 613 8.34 -23.08 -37.61
CA VAL A 613 9.28 -23.29 -36.49
C VAL A 613 9.32 -22.08 -35.54
N LEU A 614 9.35 -20.85 -36.08
CA LEU A 614 9.38 -19.63 -35.26
C LEU A 614 8.07 -19.42 -34.48
N CYS A 615 6.93 -19.68 -35.11
CA CYS A 615 5.60 -19.50 -34.50
C CYS A 615 5.10 -20.73 -33.72
N ARG A 616 5.74 -21.89 -33.89
CA ARG A 616 5.31 -23.19 -33.33
C ARG A 616 3.86 -23.58 -33.69
N ARG A 617 3.38 -23.12 -34.86
CA ARG A 617 2.03 -23.35 -35.40
C ARG A 617 2.15 -23.65 -36.90
N MET A 618 1.37 -24.60 -37.41
CA MET A 618 1.30 -24.92 -38.85
C MET A 618 0.62 -23.79 -39.62
N ILE A 619 1.18 -23.38 -40.77
CA ILE A 619 0.69 -22.23 -41.55
C ILE A 619 0.13 -22.73 -42.89
N VAL A 620 -1.19 -22.70 -43.02
CA VAL A 620 -1.88 -23.33 -44.16
C VAL A 620 -1.79 -22.49 -45.46
N GLY A 621 -1.71 -21.17 -45.36
CA GLY A 621 -1.87 -20.23 -46.49
C GLY A 621 -0.93 -20.49 -47.67
N LEU A 622 0.37 -20.23 -47.49
CA LEU A 622 1.37 -20.45 -48.55
C LEU A 622 1.57 -21.94 -48.84
N ARG A 623 1.52 -22.80 -47.81
CA ARG A 623 1.63 -24.26 -47.95
C ARG A 623 0.63 -24.82 -48.97
N GLY A 624 -0.63 -24.39 -48.89
CA GLY A 624 -1.68 -24.79 -49.83
C GLY A 624 -1.40 -24.34 -51.27
N VAL A 625 -0.87 -23.12 -51.45
CA VAL A 625 -0.53 -22.57 -52.77
C VAL A 625 0.70 -23.25 -53.38
N VAL A 626 1.74 -23.54 -52.61
CA VAL A 626 2.93 -24.26 -53.09
C VAL A 626 2.55 -25.67 -53.54
N VAL A 627 1.72 -26.38 -52.76
CA VAL A 627 1.23 -27.72 -53.13
C VAL A 627 0.29 -27.67 -54.34
N SER A 628 -0.58 -26.66 -54.47
CA SER A 628 -1.47 -26.55 -55.64
C SER A 628 -0.68 -26.24 -56.92
N GLN A 629 0.31 -25.34 -56.86
CA GLN A 629 1.20 -25.07 -58.00
C GLN A 629 2.00 -26.31 -58.42
N ALA A 630 2.49 -27.11 -57.47
CA ALA A 630 3.17 -28.37 -57.77
C ALA A 630 2.26 -29.38 -58.50
N LYS A 631 0.95 -29.40 -58.20
CA LYS A 631 -0.03 -30.23 -58.93
C LYS A 631 -0.33 -29.70 -60.34
N VAL A 632 -0.39 -28.37 -60.53
CA VAL A 632 -0.58 -27.74 -61.85
C VAL A 632 0.66 -27.95 -62.74
N PHE A 633 1.86 -27.77 -62.18
CA PHE A 633 3.12 -28.14 -62.83
C PHE A 633 3.12 -29.61 -63.26
N LEU A 634 2.78 -30.55 -62.36
CA LEU A 634 2.72 -31.98 -62.69
C LEU A 634 1.68 -32.30 -63.79
N GLN A 635 0.57 -31.54 -63.88
CA GLN A 635 -0.38 -31.65 -64.97
C GLN A 635 0.20 -31.19 -66.31
N ALA A 636 0.84 -30.01 -66.38
CA ALA A 636 1.49 -29.51 -67.59
C ALA A 636 2.66 -30.40 -68.03
N PHE A 637 3.50 -30.81 -67.07
CA PHE A 637 4.60 -31.77 -67.21
C PHE A 637 4.14 -33.11 -67.82
N HIS A 638 2.97 -33.60 -67.44
CA HIS A 638 2.39 -34.83 -67.98
C HIS A 638 1.75 -34.63 -69.36
N GLN A 639 1.02 -33.53 -69.57
CA GLN A 639 0.42 -33.21 -70.87
C GLN A 639 1.49 -33.04 -71.96
N ALA A 640 2.61 -32.40 -71.63
CA ALA A 640 3.78 -32.29 -72.51
C ALA A 640 4.35 -33.68 -72.89
N ARG A 641 4.44 -34.61 -71.92
CA ARG A 641 4.96 -35.97 -72.13
C ARG A 641 4.04 -36.84 -72.96
N ILE A 642 2.73 -36.84 -72.70
CA ILE A 642 1.72 -37.50 -73.56
C ILE A 642 1.81 -36.96 -74.99
N SER A 643 1.89 -35.64 -75.14
CA SER A 643 1.94 -34.98 -76.46
C SER A 643 3.24 -35.30 -77.22
N ARG A 644 4.38 -35.42 -76.52
CA ARG A 644 5.66 -35.85 -77.09
C ARG A 644 5.64 -37.32 -77.46
N SER A 645 5.14 -38.22 -76.59
CA SER A 645 5.05 -39.65 -76.91
C SER A 645 4.10 -39.94 -78.06
N ALA A 646 3.01 -39.19 -78.20
CA ALA A 646 2.09 -39.32 -79.34
C ALA A 646 2.79 -39.00 -80.67
N LYS A 647 3.51 -37.86 -80.74
CA LYS A 647 4.31 -37.48 -81.93
C LYS A 647 5.38 -38.52 -82.24
N LEU A 648 6.13 -38.96 -81.24
CA LEU A 648 7.17 -39.98 -81.38
C LEU A 648 6.63 -41.28 -82.00
N VAL A 649 5.39 -41.69 -81.68
CA VAL A 649 4.75 -42.88 -82.27
C VAL A 649 4.18 -42.63 -83.67
N GLU A 650 3.76 -41.40 -83.97
CA GLU A 650 3.22 -41.02 -85.29
C GLU A 650 4.31 -40.89 -86.35
N ASP A 651 5.45 -40.31 -85.98
CA ASP A 651 6.64 -40.10 -86.81
C ASP A 651 7.50 -41.39 -86.97
N GLU A 652 7.17 -42.45 -86.22
CA GLU A 652 7.98 -43.68 -86.16
C GLU A 652 7.91 -44.53 -87.43
N GLN A 653 9.07 -44.99 -87.90
CA GLN A 653 9.24 -45.81 -89.10
C GLN A 653 9.30 -47.32 -88.81
N TRP A 654 9.36 -47.71 -87.53
CA TRP A 654 9.33 -49.12 -87.08
C TRP A 654 10.54 -49.94 -87.57
N ASN A 655 11.68 -49.27 -87.68
CA ASN A 655 12.97 -49.90 -87.94
C ASN A 655 13.69 -50.17 -86.60
N PRO A 656 14.47 -51.27 -86.48
CA PRO A 656 15.26 -51.53 -85.28
C PRO A 656 16.33 -50.43 -85.12
N ALA A 657 16.33 -49.78 -83.96
CA ALA A 657 17.29 -48.74 -83.59
C ALA A 657 18.48 -49.35 -82.84
N GLU A 658 19.68 -48.79 -83.04
CA GLU A 658 20.87 -49.18 -82.28
C GLU A 658 20.78 -48.66 -80.84
N VAL A 659 20.99 -49.55 -79.86
CA VAL A 659 20.96 -49.20 -78.45
C VAL A 659 22.32 -48.61 -78.06
N SER A 660 22.31 -47.31 -77.75
CA SER A 660 23.47 -46.62 -77.19
C SER A 660 23.73 -47.06 -75.74
N PRO A 661 24.99 -47.04 -75.27
CA PRO A 661 25.30 -47.37 -73.88
C PRO A 661 24.59 -46.45 -72.88
N ALA A 662 24.31 -45.19 -73.27
CA ALA A 662 23.53 -44.26 -72.46
C ALA A 662 22.06 -44.71 -72.29
N LEU A 663 21.43 -45.27 -73.34
CA LEU A 663 20.07 -45.80 -73.25
C LEU A 663 20.00 -47.07 -72.39
N GLN A 664 21.01 -47.93 -72.47
CA GLN A 664 21.12 -49.10 -71.59
C GLN A 664 21.25 -48.65 -70.12
N HIS A 665 22.10 -47.66 -69.82
CA HIS A 665 22.22 -47.08 -68.47
C HIS A 665 20.90 -46.49 -67.95
N ILE A 666 20.14 -45.77 -68.79
CA ILE A 666 18.80 -45.27 -68.42
C ILE A 666 17.84 -46.42 -68.07
N THR A 667 17.94 -47.54 -68.80
CA THR A 667 17.10 -48.72 -68.57
C THR A 667 17.50 -49.43 -67.28
N ASP A 668 18.80 -49.58 -67.04
CA ASP A 668 19.34 -50.17 -65.82
C ASP A 668 18.98 -49.30 -64.58
N MET A 669 19.02 -47.96 -64.69
CA MET A 669 18.54 -47.03 -63.65
C MET A 669 17.04 -47.15 -63.38
N LEU A 670 16.21 -47.30 -64.41
CA LEU A 670 14.77 -47.52 -64.23
C LEU A 670 14.49 -48.82 -63.47
N ILE A 671 15.27 -49.88 -63.72
CA ILE A 671 15.15 -51.15 -63.00
C ILE A 671 15.64 -51.00 -61.54
N ASP A 672 16.80 -50.37 -61.31
CA ASP A 672 17.34 -50.15 -59.94
C ASP A 672 16.42 -49.24 -59.10
N SER A 673 15.70 -48.31 -59.73
CA SER A 673 14.70 -47.44 -59.06
C SER A 673 13.54 -48.19 -58.40
N ALA A 674 13.32 -49.47 -58.74
CA ALA A 674 12.36 -50.32 -58.03
C ALA A 674 12.85 -50.77 -56.64
N MET A 675 14.16 -50.66 -56.37
CA MET A 675 14.81 -51.11 -55.13
C MET A 675 15.50 -49.96 -54.38
N ARG A 676 16.03 -48.95 -55.07
CA ARG A 676 16.83 -47.85 -54.50
C ARG A 676 16.70 -46.57 -55.32
N ASP A 677 16.63 -45.42 -54.66
CA ASP A 677 16.77 -44.13 -55.31
C ASP A 677 18.23 -43.89 -55.72
N ALA A 678 18.53 -44.04 -57.02
CA ALA A 678 19.86 -43.78 -57.55
C ALA A 678 20.26 -42.30 -57.35
N PRO A 679 21.51 -41.99 -56.94
CA PRO A 679 21.93 -40.62 -56.64
C PRO A 679 21.94 -39.69 -57.88
N GLU A 680 21.94 -40.25 -59.09
CA GLU A 680 21.80 -39.52 -60.36
C GLU A 680 20.38 -38.98 -60.61
N LEU A 681 19.38 -39.42 -59.84
CA LEU A 681 18.00 -38.93 -59.89
C LEU A 681 17.79 -37.67 -59.03
N LEU A 682 18.70 -37.38 -58.10
CA LEU A 682 18.64 -36.21 -57.23
C LEU A 682 19.14 -34.96 -57.96
N ILE A 683 18.26 -33.98 -58.14
CA ILE A 683 18.61 -32.71 -58.76
C ILE A 683 19.21 -31.81 -57.68
N LYS A 684 20.54 -31.80 -57.59
CA LYS A 684 21.26 -30.85 -56.74
C LYS A 684 21.09 -29.44 -57.29
N SER A 685 20.45 -28.58 -56.50
CA SER A 685 20.43 -27.13 -56.76
C SER A 685 21.81 -26.56 -56.45
N GLU A 686 22.65 -26.39 -57.47
CA GLU A 686 23.86 -25.55 -57.35
C GLU A 686 23.53 -24.10 -57.69
N PRO A 687 23.77 -23.13 -56.79
CA PRO A 687 23.51 -21.73 -57.06
C PRO A 687 24.61 -21.15 -57.97
N GLY A 688 24.34 -21.08 -59.27
CA GLY A 688 25.12 -20.23 -60.19
C GLY A 688 25.48 -20.80 -61.56
N SER A 689 25.18 -22.06 -61.88
CA SER A 689 25.40 -22.58 -63.23
C SER A 689 24.29 -22.15 -64.18
N VAL A 690 24.56 -21.14 -65.01
CA VAL A 690 23.73 -20.81 -66.18
C VAL A 690 23.86 -21.93 -67.20
N THR A 691 23.11 -23.02 -67.04
CA THR A 691 22.94 -24.01 -68.10
C THR A 691 22.04 -23.44 -69.19
N THR A 692 22.69 -22.79 -70.16
CA THR A 692 22.15 -22.67 -71.52
C THR A 692 21.53 -24.00 -71.94
N ALA A 693 20.35 -23.94 -72.56
CA ALA A 693 19.59 -25.11 -73.01
C ALA A 693 20.52 -26.15 -73.65
N SER A 694 20.47 -27.38 -73.15
CA SER A 694 21.25 -28.49 -73.68
C SER A 694 20.73 -28.86 -75.06
N ALA A 695 21.28 -28.18 -76.08
CA ALA A 695 21.32 -28.67 -77.44
C ALA A 695 22.00 -30.06 -77.44
N PRO A 696 21.65 -30.96 -78.38
CA PRO A 696 22.30 -32.27 -78.45
C PRO A 696 23.83 -32.10 -78.56
N PRO A 697 24.63 -32.95 -77.92
CA PRO A 697 26.08 -32.78 -77.88
C PRO A 697 26.71 -32.98 -79.26
N GLY A 698 26.89 -31.87 -80.00
CA GLY A 698 27.79 -31.78 -81.13
C GLY A 698 29.23 -31.91 -80.63
N GLY A 699 29.92 -32.98 -81.03
CA GLY A 699 31.11 -33.44 -80.32
C GLY A 699 32.41 -32.69 -80.66
N ASN A 700 33.38 -32.82 -79.76
CA ASN A 700 34.73 -33.24 -80.12
C ASN A 700 35.49 -33.74 -78.88
N GLY A 701 35.77 -35.03 -78.84
CA GLY A 701 36.50 -35.70 -77.76
C GLY A 701 36.71 -37.16 -78.15
N SER A 702 37.92 -37.50 -78.58
CA SER A 702 38.24 -38.80 -79.15
C SER A 702 38.34 -39.90 -78.08
N SER A 703 37.20 -40.50 -77.72
CA SER A 703 37.13 -41.83 -77.12
C SER A 703 36.45 -42.78 -78.10
N ALA A 704 36.97 -44.00 -78.25
CA ALA A 704 36.47 -44.94 -79.23
C ALA A 704 35.02 -45.32 -78.93
N SER A 705 34.11 -45.05 -79.87
CA SER A 705 32.71 -45.43 -79.76
C SER A 705 32.59 -46.96 -79.71
N ALA A 706 32.25 -47.49 -78.54
CA ALA A 706 31.82 -48.89 -78.44
C ALA A 706 30.63 -49.10 -79.40
N PRO A 707 30.61 -50.19 -80.18
CA PRO A 707 29.55 -50.42 -81.16
C PRO A 707 28.19 -50.50 -80.45
N GLY A 708 27.18 -49.83 -81.01
CA GLY A 708 25.81 -49.86 -80.50
C GLY A 708 25.30 -51.29 -80.38
N ALA A 709 24.65 -51.62 -79.27
CA ALA A 709 24.09 -52.95 -79.09
C ALA A 709 22.85 -53.10 -79.99
N LYS A 710 22.73 -54.23 -80.69
CA LYS A 710 21.56 -54.52 -81.54
C LYS A 710 20.28 -54.83 -80.74
N HIS A 711 20.41 -55.02 -79.43
CA HIS A 711 19.32 -55.37 -78.54
C HIS A 711 19.43 -54.57 -77.24
N LEU A 712 18.28 -54.15 -76.71
CA LEU A 712 18.13 -53.61 -75.37
C LEU A 712 18.08 -54.78 -74.38
N ARG A 713 18.88 -54.74 -73.30
CA ARG A 713 18.85 -55.76 -72.26
C ARG A 713 17.99 -55.31 -71.09
N ILE A 714 17.03 -56.13 -70.69
CA ILE A 714 16.22 -55.95 -69.50
C ILE A 714 16.41 -57.22 -68.67
N GLU A 715 17.11 -57.10 -67.54
CA GLU A 715 17.52 -58.23 -66.70
C GLU A 715 18.27 -59.32 -67.52
N GLU A 716 17.66 -60.49 -67.69
CA GLU A 716 18.17 -61.64 -68.44
C GLU A 716 17.71 -61.67 -69.92
N ARG A 717 16.83 -60.77 -70.34
CA ARG A 717 16.16 -60.78 -71.66
C ARG A 717 16.70 -59.71 -72.59
N THR A 718 16.68 -60.02 -73.89
CA THR A 718 17.11 -59.11 -74.97
C THR A 718 15.95 -58.79 -75.90
N TYR A 719 15.80 -57.52 -76.25
CA TYR A 719 14.68 -56.99 -77.03
C TYR A 719 15.17 -56.12 -78.18
N PHE A 720 14.51 -56.17 -79.33
CA PHE A 720 14.68 -55.12 -80.35
C PHE A 720 13.98 -53.84 -79.88
N ALA A 721 14.71 -52.72 -79.89
CA ALA A 721 14.18 -51.41 -79.58
C ALA A 721 13.96 -50.59 -80.86
N VAL A 722 13.01 -49.67 -80.79
CA VAL A 722 12.66 -48.72 -81.85
C VAL A 722 12.86 -47.29 -81.30
N SER A 723 13.04 -46.27 -82.14
CA SER A 723 13.41 -44.92 -81.69
C SER A 723 12.38 -44.33 -80.70
N ALA A 724 11.09 -44.54 -80.95
CA ALA A 724 10.02 -44.18 -80.03
C ALA A 724 10.14 -44.88 -78.66
N THR A 725 10.59 -46.14 -78.61
CA THR A 725 10.84 -46.85 -77.35
C THR A 725 12.00 -46.24 -76.58
N ALA A 726 13.09 -45.89 -77.27
CA ALA A 726 14.26 -45.27 -76.67
C ALA A 726 13.91 -43.93 -76.00
N GLU A 727 13.22 -43.05 -76.72
CA GLU A 727 12.76 -41.76 -76.20
C GLU A 727 11.75 -41.91 -75.06
N VAL A 728 10.85 -42.89 -75.11
CA VAL A 728 9.87 -43.13 -74.04
C VAL A 728 10.53 -43.58 -72.73
N LEU A 729 11.64 -44.33 -72.78
CA LEU A 729 12.42 -44.66 -71.58
C LEU A 729 13.02 -43.38 -70.93
N VAL A 730 13.46 -42.41 -71.73
CA VAL A 730 13.89 -41.08 -71.23
C VAL A 730 12.71 -40.34 -70.57
N LEU A 731 11.52 -40.35 -71.20
CA LEU A 731 10.33 -39.70 -70.62
C LEU A 731 9.83 -40.37 -69.33
N LEU A 732 10.04 -41.69 -69.19
CA LEU A 732 9.75 -42.43 -67.95
C LEU A 732 10.74 -42.08 -66.84
N LEU A 733 12.03 -41.95 -67.15
CA LEU A 733 13.06 -41.55 -66.18
C LEU A 733 12.75 -40.17 -65.57
N ASP A 734 12.19 -39.25 -66.36
CA ASP A 734 11.76 -37.94 -65.85
C ASP A 734 10.61 -38.03 -64.81
N TYR A 735 9.71 -39.01 -64.92
CA TYR A 735 8.72 -39.25 -63.87
C TYR A 735 9.35 -39.77 -62.58
N VAL A 736 10.35 -40.66 -62.69
CA VAL A 736 11.10 -41.16 -61.53
C VAL A 736 11.86 -40.01 -60.85
N ARG A 737 12.53 -39.15 -61.63
CA ARG A 737 13.15 -37.91 -61.11
C ARG A 737 12.13 -37.05 -60.36
N LEU A 738 10.90 -36.90 -60.86
CA LEU A 738 9.87 -36.13 -60.17
C LEU A 738 9.46 -36.78 -58.84
N VAL A 739 9.29 -38.11 -58.79
CA VAL A 739 8.98 -38.83 -57.54
C VAL A 739 10.08 -38.65 -56.49
N VAL A 740 11.36 -38.78 -56.87
CA VAL A 740 12.51 -38.67 -55.96
C VAL A 740 12.64 -37.24 -55.39
N ASN A 741 12.43 -36.21 -56.21
CA ASN A 741 12.63 -34.81 -55.78
C ASN A 741 11.35 -34.14 -55.22
N LEU A 742 10.15 -34.64 -55.54
CA LEU A 742 8.85 -34.14 -55.04
C LEU A 742 8.02 -35.30 -54.45
N THR A 743 8.52 -35.90 -53.38
CA THR A 743 7.87 -37.04 -52.70
C THR A 743 6.42 -36.79 -52.29
N MET A 744 6.06 -35.52 -52.03
CA MET A 744 4.67 -35.04 -51.78
C MET A 744 3.69 -35.32 -52.93
N LEU A 745 4.18 -35.57 -54.15
CA LEU A 745 3.38 -35.85 -55.36
C LEU A 745 3.47 -37.32 -55.81
N THR A 746 4.08 -38.22 -55.04
CA THR A 746 4.34 -39.61 -55.46
C THR A 746 3.09 -40.33 -55.98
N THR A 747 1.98 -40.29 -55.23
CA THR A 747 0.70 -40.93 -55.62
C THR A 747 0.15 -40.36 -56.93
N ASP A 748 0.11 -39.02 -57.02
CA ASP A 748 -0.39 -38.25 -58.14
C ASP A 748 0.47 -38.45 -59.41
N THR A 749 1.75 -38.77 -59.22
CA THR A 749 2.72 -39.04 -60.30
C THR A 749 2.59 -40.49 -60.78
N MET A 750 2.47 -41.46 -59.88
CA MET A 750 2.29 -42.88 -60.24
C MET A 750 1.01 -43.13 -61.04
N SER A 751 -0.10 -42.45 -60.69
CA SER A 751 -1.32 -42.51 -61.52
C SER A 751 -1.09 -41.99 -62.94
N ARG A 752 -0.32 -40.90 -63.11
CA ARG A 752 0.04 -40.32 -64.41
C ARG A 752 1.01 -41.18 -65.21
N VAL A 753 1.92 -41.92 -64.56
CA VAL A 753 2.78 -42.91 -65.22
C VAL A 753 1.94 -44.04 -65.82
N ILE A 754 0.94 -44.54 -65.09
CA ILE A 754 0.01 -45.56 -65.58
C ILE A 754 -0.82 -45.03 -66.76
N GLU A 755 -1.29 -43.79 -66.68
CA GLU A 755 -2.01 -43.13 -67.78
C GLU A 755 -1.12 -42.96 -69.03
N PHE A 756 0.10 -42.47 -68.85
CA PHE A 756 1.09 -42.30 -69.91
C PHE A 756 1.40 -43.62 -70.64
N LEU A 757 1.65 -44.70 -69.89
CA LEU A 757 1.88 -46.04 -70.47
C LEU A 757 0.65 -46.57 -71.21
N LYS A 758 -0.56 -46.36 -70.69
CA LYS A 758 -1.82 -46.74 -71.37
C LYS A 758 -2.02 -45.94 -72.66
N ALA A 759 -1.75 -44.64 -72.64
CA ALA A 759 -1.87 -43.76 -73.81
C ALA A 759 -0.85 -44.14 -74.91
N PHE A 760 0.41 -44.37 -74.52
CA PHE A 760 1.46 -44.82 -75.44
C PHE A 760 1.13 -46.19 -76.07
N ASN A 761 0.69 -47.16 -75.27
CA ASN A 761 0.26 -48.47 -75.79
C ASN A 761 -0.96 -48.35 -76.71
N SER A 762 -1.96 -47.53 -76.35
CA SER A 762 -3.14 -47.29 -77.19
C SER A 762 -2.77 -46.68 -78.54
N ARG A 763 -1.89 -45.66 -78.55
CA ARG A 763 -1.44 -45.03 -79.80
C ARG A 763 -0.61 -45.98 -80.65
N THR A 764 0.28 -46.76 -80.02
CA THR A 764 1.08 -47.80 -80.68
C THR A 764 0.18 -48.84 -81.37
N CYS A 765 -0.83 -49.36 -80.67
CA CYS A 765 -1.81 -50.27 -81.26
C CYS A 765 -2.61 -49.65 -82.42
N GLN A 766 -2.98 -48.37 -82.33
CA GLN A 766 -3.66 -47.67 -83.43
C GLN A 766 -2.76 -47.49 -84.67
N VAL A 767 -1.48 -47.20 -84.47
CA VAL A 767 -0.51 -47.01 -85.56
C VAL A 767 -0.14 -48.35 -86.21
N VAL A 768 0.13 -49.39 -85.41
CA VAL A 768 0.55 -50.71 -85.89
C VAL A 768 -0.64 -51.59 -86.33
N LEU A 769 -1.60 -51.86 -85.45
CA LEU A 769 -2.71 -52.79 -85.71
C LEU A 769 -3.88 -52.11 -86.43
N GLY A 770 -4.12 -50.82 -86.15
CA GLY A 770 -5.15 -50.00 -86.81
C GLY A 770 -4.76 -49.42 -88.17
N ALA A 771 -3.65 -49.88 -88.76
CA ALA A 771 -3.05 -49.38 -90.01
C ALA A 771 -2.76 -47.87 -90.02
N GLY A 772 -2.63 -47.22 -88.84
CA GLY A 772 -2.35 -45.79 -88.74
C GLY A 772 -1.00 -45.39 -89.34
N ALA A 773 0.02 -46.25 -89.27
CA ALA A 773 1.37 -46.01 -89.80
C ALA A 773 1.39 -45.74 -91.32
N MET A 774 0.41 -46.24 -92.06
CA MET A 774 0.26 -45.97 -93.49
C MET A 774 -0.13 -44.51 -93.77
N ARG A 775 -0.75 -43.84 -92.79
CA ARG A 775 -1.16 -42.42 -92.88
C ARG A 775 -0.19 -41.47 -92.18
N SER A 776 0.44 -41.87 -91.07
CA SER A 776 1.36 -41.01 -90.30
C SER A 776 2.81 -41.09 -90.81
N ALA A 777 3.35 -42.31 -90.97
CA ALA A 777 4.75 -42.55 -91.32
C ALA A 777 5.00 -42.79 -92.82
N GLY A 778 3.96 -42.69 -93.67
CA GLY A 778 4.06 -42.86 -95.13
C GLY A 778 4.40 -44.28 -95.61
N LEU A 779 4.32 -45.28 -94.73
CA LEU A 779 4.69 -46.67 -95.03
C LEU A 779 3.66 -47.33 -95.97
N LYS A 780 4.13 -47.89 -97.10
CA LYS A 780 3.26 -48.55 -98.09
C LYS A 780 2.61 -49.85 -97.59
N ASN A 781 3.31 -50.60 -96.72
CA ASN A 781 2.85 -51.85 -96.10
C ASN A 781 3.55 -52.03 -94.74
N ILE A 782 2.83 -52.55 -93.73
CA ILE A 782 3.42 -53.03 -92.47
C ILE A 782 3.78 -54.51 -92.68
N THR A 783 5.02 -54.92 -92.37
CA THR A 783 5.49 -56.30 -92.57
C THR A 783 6.08 -56.85 -91.27
N ALA A 784 6.18 -58.17 -91.12
CA ALA A 784 6.75 -58.81 -89.92
C ALA A 784 8.17 -58.32 -89.58
N LYS A 785 8.95 -57.94 -90.61
CA LYS A 785 10.29 -57.34 -90.46
C LYS A 785 10.30 -56.01 -89.70
N HIS A 786 9.19 -55.26 -89.71
CA HIS A 786 9.02 -54.01 -88.94
C HIS A 786 8.51 -54.27 -87.50
N LEU A 787 8.26 -55.54 -87.13
CA LEU A 787 7.76 -55.95 -85.82
C LEU A 787 8.74 -56.87 -85.07
N GLY A 788 10.01 -56.91 -85.51
CA GLY A 788 11.06 -57.71 -84.89
C GLY A 788 11.00 -59.21 -85.18
N GLY A 789 10.39 -59.61 -86.31
CA GLY A 789 10.41 -60.97 -86.86
C GLY A 789 11.55 -61.22 -87.84
#